data_AF-A0A836I7K1-F1
#
_entry.id   AF-A0A836I7K1-F1
#
_cell.length_a   1.000
_cell.length_b   1.000
_cell.length_c   1.000
_cell.angle_alpha   90.00
_cell.angle_beta   90.00
_cell.angle_gamma   90.00
#
_symmetry.space_group_name_H-M   'P 1'
#
loop_
_entity.id
_entity.type
_entity.pdbx_description
1 polymer ?
#
loop_
_entity_poly.entity_id
_entity_poly.type
_entity_poly.pdbx_seq_one_letter_code
_entity_poly.pdbx_strand_id
1 'polypeptide(L)'
;MSATANDISTIQELAKKPATAATYCSPEACSLDYDANDSVNGGMDNVLSFAKPLKEAQNLLPNGKSNPNSPKTSMRTFLQTVPHLFTLTLEEISSLDVMVREYSEMDVIIEEGSYLEHIYVLASGTVEVMNSKKGLKRAFGHRRIGSMVAPSVFGIDDAILESAVEFTYHASSTTTLLLIPRKQFIDLFARSPIFANNVSGQILRTLPSFSVFQEFCRAVFGISSSSASDAQGKRCGYRLSLPILIRLFRSSGTLLHKHANTNKVDYEALRYCVRRLPVNIAITYIIILTQGIPDYLSDEFLADAANTHTSAGPFIAAVDTGKRRRCAWTFGGGGQTLILMRDGFTDTIDFVSNLCIFCIEAKKLRARLQQLVSPSAAEVLRNALAPAEKNLNTQMRVEEVLASLPFSDEEVQGLQSVWGEETLQHLYNVAVHREEYVVQAENVCSKVFNDDPYASWALTILRHIKSCLCVSELEPLPENIIIDVLFSPNQTLKNLFCCMSADIKSLIENISEETGLRRGERAGNWKNVNDRYYYVLTGLLERNETIRDAYRSRLESNGFTLMEDGHASALIVDLINVSGISPEEADPALRTCAAKARKRSREGKRHFIINVDKTFGAQIEAILRSLLLTFGSRIQSVNLSGKAAGLRGNRGDVVLPKKLIFSKQTFGEDSTDEIRLCNRKRFGIEDITPLLGESCSATVHHGTCITLPGFMLQSQPVLQFYKTVHGCTAVDMQSSYVARQLEECRRTGVLHQTISSRYLFYCDDMPLGNENGSVLKPQKREIISTIYATARALLRKILESG
;
A
#
# COMPACT_ATOMS: atom_id res chain seq x y z
N MET A 1 18.51 53.64 23.72
CA MET A 1 18.84 55.09 23.76
C MET A 1 20.10 55.29 22.92
N SER A 2 20.23 56.41 22.18
CA SER A 2 21.41 56.86 21.38
C SER A 2 21.98 55.85 20.34
N ALA A 3 22.10 56.09 19.02
CA ALA A 3 22.52 57.27 18.22
C ALA A 3 23.99 57.68 18.51
N THR A 4 24.90 57.98 17.57
CA THR A 4 24.85 58.32 16.12
C THR A 4 25.95 57.54 15.33
N ALA A 5 25.96 57.36 14.00
CA ALA A 5 26.44 58.26 12.92
C ALA A 5 27.70 59.10 13.28
N ASN A 6 28.74 59.27 12.44
CA ASN A 6 28.98 58.89 11.02
C ASN A 6 30.53 58.78 10.74
N ASP A 7 31.19 58.77 9.56
CA ASP A 7 30.86 59.13 8.15
C ASP A 7 31.75 58.40 7.06
N ILE A 8 31.83 58.97 5.84
CA ILE A 8 32.26 58.50 4.49
C ILE A 8 33.75 58.77 4.08
N SER A 9 34.35 57.92 3.20
CA SER A 9 35.02 58.27 1.88
C SER A 9 35.98 57.19 1.31
N THR A 10 36.55 57.23 0.08
CA THR A 10 36.06 57.22 -1.35
C THR A 10 37.26 56.78 -2.27
N ILE A 11 37.08 56.57 -3.59
CA ILE A 11 38.12 56.44 -4.69
C ILE A 11 38.78 55.02 -4.76
N GLN A 12 38.70 54.21 -5.84
CA GLN A 12 39.24 54.27 -7.24
C GLN A 12 40.80 54.20 -7.31
N GLU A 13 41.51 53.60 -8.28
CA GLU A 13 41.24 53.21 -9.68
C GLU A 13 42.31 52.18 -10.20
N LEU A 14 42.08 51.49 -11.35
CA LEU A 14 43.07 50.92 -12.33
C LEU A 14 44.19 49.91 -11.85
N ALA A 15 44.74 48.94 -12.62
CA ALA A 15 44.73 48.68 -14.07
C ALA A 15 45.19 47.23 -14.50
N LYS A 16 44.83 46.85 -15.74
CA LYS A 16 45.54 45.98 -16.73
C LYS A 16 45.60 44.42 -16.59
N LYS A 17 45.72 43.80 -17.79
CA LYS A 17 45.69 42.35 -18.12
C LYS A 17 47.06 41.66 -18.00
N PRO A 18 47.10 40.32 -17.97
CA PRO A 18 47.57 39.56 -19.14
C PRO A 18 46.48 38.63 -19.72
N ALA A 19 46.80 37.83 -20.75
CA ALA A 19 45.84 36.97 -21.47
C ALA A 19 46.48 35.68 -21.97
N THR A 20 45.70 34.59 -22.03
CA THR A 20 45.65 33.63 -23.16
C THR A 20 44.44 32.69 -23.06
N ALA A 21 44.00 32.22 -24.23
CA ALA A 21 42.75 31.50 -24.53
C ALA A 21 42.40 30.22 -23.72
N ALA A 22 41.10 30.09 -23.44
CA ALA A 22 40.33 28.84 -23.55
C ALA A 22 38.88 29.19 -23.91
N THR A 23 38.28 28.53 -24.90
CA THR A 23 37.03 29.00 -25.53
C THR A 23 35.78 28.44 -24.82
N TYR A 24 35.03 29.33 -24.15
CA TYR A 24 33.63 29.09 -23.76
C TYR A 24 32.72 30.07 -24.50
N CYS A 25 31.59 29.57 -25.00
CA CYS A 25 30.52 30.40 -25.57
C CYS A 25 29.29 30.29 -24.66
N SER A 26 28.72 31.43 -24.27
CA SER A 26 27.56 31.54 -23.39
C SER A 26 26.24 31.46 -24.17
N PRO A 27 25.13 31.03 -23.55
CA PRO A 27 23.87 30.83 -24.27
C PRO A 27 23.19 32.16 -24.62
N GLU A 28 22.87 32.37 -25.89
CA GLU A 28 21.93 33.40 -26.33
C GLU A 28 20.49 32.88 -26.23
N ALA A 29 19.55 33.78 -25.94
CA ALA A 29 18.14 33.45 -25.81
C ALA A 29 17.43 33.58 -27.16
N CYS A 30 16.87 32.47 -27.65
CA CYS A 30 15.87 32.49 -28.72
C CYS A 30 14.53 31.95 -28.19
N SER A 31 13.50 32.79 -28.29
CA SER A 31 12.11 32.34 -28.31
C SER A 31 11.89 31.46 -29.53
N LEU A 32 11.35 30.25 -29.33
CA LEU A 32 10.92 29.37 -30.41
C LEU A 32 9.42 29.13 -30.27
N ASP A 33 8.65 29.92 -31.02
CA ASP A 33 7.24 29.68 -31.24
C ASP A 33 7.05 28.39 -32.04
N TYR A 34 6.03 27.62 -31.67
CA TYR A 34 5.64 26.40 -32.38
C TYR A 34 4.78 26.74 -33.59
N ASP A 35 5.42 27.03 -34.73
CA ASP A 35 4.76 27.03 -36.03
C ASP A 35 5.27 25.86 -36.89
N ALA A 36 4.36 24.97 -37.28
CA ALA A 36 4.68 23.70 -37.90
C ALA A 36 4.28 23.68 -39.38
N ASN A 37 5.15 24.20 -40.23
CA ASN A 37 5.12 23.97 -41.68
C ASN A 37 6.49 24.23 -42.32
N ASP A 38 7.29 23.19 -42.52
CA ASP A 38 8.11 23.13 -43.73
C ASP A 38 8.40 21.67 -44.14
N SER A 39 8.27 21.36 -45.43
CA SER A 39 8.28 19.97 -45.92
C SER A 39 9.55 19.66 -46.71
N VAL A 40 10.45 18.84 -46.14
CA VAL A 40 11.65 18.33 -46.82
C VAL A 40 11.45 16.87 -47.22
N ASN A 41 11.26 16.63 -48.53
CA ASN A 41 11.07 15.29 -49.12
C ASN A 41 12.37 14.47 -49.13
N GLY A 42 12.83 14.06 -47.95
CA GLY A 42 14.11 13.36 -47.72
C GLY A 42 14.00 11.96 -47.12
N GLY A 43 12.85 11.27 -47.26
CA GLY A 43 12.66 9.95 -46.63
C GLY A 43 11.52 9.05 -47.12
N MET A 44 10.60 9.54 -47.96
CA MET A 44 9.42 8.75 -48.39
C MET A 44 9.77 7.47 -49.16
N ASP A 45 10.79 7.51 -50.03
CA ASP A 45 11.13 6.38 -50.92
C ASP A 45 11.53 5.12 -50.14
N ASN A 46 12.22 5.27 -49.01
CA ASN A 46 12.56 4.14 -48.15
C ASN A 46 11.30 3.51 -47.53
N VAL A 47 10.35 4.31 -47.05
CA VAL A 47 9.10 3.79 -46.45
C VAL A 47 8.24 3.10 -47.51
N LEU A 48 8.11 3.69 -48.70
CA LEU A 48 7.40 3.10 -49.84
C LEU A 48 8.04 1.79 -50.33
N SER A 49 9.34 1.61 -50.16
CA SER A 49 10.05 0.37 -50.54
C SER A 49 9.61 -0.84 -49.69
N PHE A 50 9.26 -0.65 -48.41
CA PHE A 50 8.80 -1.73 -47.53
C PHE A 50 7.32 -2.08 -47.74
N ALA A 51 6.50 -1.11 -48.18
CA ALA A 51 5.06 -1.31 -48.36
C ALA A 51 4.71 -2.30 -49.49
N LYS A 52 5.51 -2.38 -50.56
CA LYS A 52 5.27 -3.33 -51.67
C LYS A 52 5.46 -4.81 -51.24
N PRO A 53 6.60 -5.24 -50.66
CA PRO A 53 6.77 -6.61 -50.17
C PRO A 53 5.74 -7.03 -49.11
N LEU A 54 5.26 -6.10 -48.27
CA LEU A 54 4.26 -6.41 -47.25
C LEU A 54 2.89 -6.81 -47.84
N LYS A 55 2.50 -6.29 -49.00
CA LYS A 55 1.27 -6.69 -49.70
C LYS A 55 1.33 -8.13 -50.22
N GLU A 56 2.52 -8.60 -50.60
CA GLU A 56 2.76 -9.98 -51.05
C GLU A 56 2.78 -11.00 -49.88
N ALA A 57 2.82 -10.54 -48.63
CA ALA A 57 2.93 -11.40 -47.45
C ALA A 57 1.67 -12.22 -47.11
N GLN A 58 0.52 -11.95 -47.74
CA GLN A 58 -0.77 -12.58 -47.43
C GLN A 58 -0.81 -14.12 -47.60
N ASN A 59 0.16 -14.71 -48.33
CA ASN A 59 0.16 -16.14 -48.70
C ASN A 59 1.47 -16.87 -48.33
N LEU A 60 1.77 -17.12 -47.04
CA LEU A 60 3.03 -17.76 -46.63
C LEU A 60 2.92 -18.87 -45.56
N LEU A 61 2.81 -20.11 -46.03
CA LEU A 61 3.01 -21.36 -45.27
C LEU A 61 4.41 -21.44 -44.59
N PRO A 62 4.65 -22.38 -43.65
CA PRO A 62 5.82 -22.32 -42.77
C PRO A 62 7.19 -22.58 -43.41
N ASN A 63 7.28 -23.44 -44.43
CA ASN A 63 8.55 -24.02 -44.88
C ASN A 63 9.03 -23.46 -46.23
N GLY A 64 10.01 -22.55 -46.17
CA GLY A 64 10.75 -22.04 -47.34
C GLY A 64 12.11 -21.45 -46.92
N LYS A 65 13.16 -21.68 -47.72
CA LYS A 65 14.51 -21.16 -47.41
C LYS A 65 14.56 -19.63 -47.60
N SER A 66 15.29 -18.95 -46.72
CA SER A 66 15.31 -17.49 -46.63
C SER A 66 16.04 -16.82 -47.80
N ASN A 67 15.28 -16.18 -48.70
CA ASN A 67 15.80 -15.20 -49.65
C ASN A 67 15.95 -13.83 -48.92
N PRO A 68 16.97 -13.00 -49.21
CA PRO A 68 17.14 -11.71 -48.53
C PRO A 68 15.93 -10.78 -48.75
N ASN A 69 15.36 -10.78 -49.95
CA ASN A 69 14.17 -10.00 -50.30
C ASN A 69 12.84 -10.71 -49.98
N SER A 70 12.78 -11.62 -49.00
CA SER A 70 11.51 -12.26 -48.63
C SER A 70 10.59 -11.27 -47.88
N PRO A 71 9.26 -11.28 -48.07
CA PRO A 71 8.33 -10.44 -47.32
C PRO A 71 8.48 -10.56 -45.79
N LYS A 72 8.78 -11.77 -45.29
CA LYS A 72 9.06 -12.01 -43.86
C LYS A 72 10.37 -11.35 -43.39
N THR A 73 11.36 -11.17 -44.28
CA THR A 73 12.57 -10.38 -43.99
C THR A 73 12.22 -8.89 -43.89
N SER A 74 11.53 -8.35 -44.91
CA SER A 74 11.13 -6.94 -44.96
C SER A 74 10.25 -6.54 -43.76
N MET A 75 9.31 -7.40 -43.36
CA MET A 75 8.48 -7.20 -42.17
C MET A 75 9.31 -7.13 -40.88
N ARG A 76 10.31 -8.00 -40.71
CA ARG A 76 11.19 -8.00 -39.53
C ARG A 76 11.99 -6.71 -39.44
N THR A 77 12.61 -6.28 -40.55
CA THR A 77 13.34 -5.00 -40.61
C THR A 77 12.41 -3.81 -40.37
N PHE A 78 11.20 -3.82 -40.93
CA PHE A 78 10.22 -2.76 -40.69
C PHE A 78 9.84 -2.64 -39.21
N LEU A 79 9.54 -3.75 -38.53
CA LEU A 79 9.21 -3.74 -37.09
C LEU A 79 10.37 -3.22 -36.21
N GLN A 80 11.62 -3.34 -36.67
CA GLN A 80 12.78 -2.73 -36.01
C GLN A 80 12.93 -1.21 -36.25
N THR A 81 12.12 -0.60 -37.11
CA THR A 81 12.02 0.87 -37.28
C THR A 81 10.81 1.47 -36.55
N VAL A 82 9.89 0.62 -36.08
CA VAL A 82 8.62 1.04 -35.46
C VAL A 82 8.82 1.44 -33.99
N PRO A 83 8.22 2.54 -33.51
CA PRO A 83 8.26 2.92 -32.10
C PRO A 83 7.88 1.77 -31.18
N HIS A 84 8.53 1.67 -30.02
CA HIS A 84 8.41 0.58 -29.03
C HIS A 84 8.94 -0.78 -29.48
N LEU A 85 8.75 -1.17 -30.74
CA LEU A 85 9.21 -2.44 -31.31
C LEU A 85 10.68 -2.44 -31.76
N PHE A 86 11.27 -1.26 -32.01
CA PHE A 86 12.68 -1.09 -32.43
C PHE A 86 13.73 -1.73 -31.48
N THR A 87 13.34 -2.04 -30.25
CA THR A 87 14.19 -2.68 -29.24
C THR A 87 14.26 -4.20 -29.35
N LEU A 88 13.41 -4.82 -30.18
CA LEU A 88 13.30 -6.28 -30.30
C LEU A 88 14.35 -6.86 -31.24
N THR A 89 14.90 -8.00 -30.83
CA THR A 89 15.79 -8.83 -31.64
C THR A 89 15.03 -9.54 -32.76
N LEU A 90 15.77 -9.97 -33.79
CA LEU A 90 15.19 -10.76 -34.89
C LEU A 90 14.60 -12.09 -34.41
N GLU A 91 15.09 -12.67 -33.31
CA GLU A 91 14.53 -13.89 -32.70
C GLU A 91 13.19 -13.64 -32.02
N GLU A 92 13.09 -12.57 -31.21
CA GLU A 92 11.85 -12.18 -30.56
C GLU A 92 10.76 -11.84 -31.58
N ILE A 93 11.08 -11.04 -32.61
CA ILE A 93 10.16 -10.73 -33.71
C ILE A 93 9.78 -12.00 -34.50
N SER A 94 10.71 -12.96 -34.66
CA SER A 94 10.41 -14.26 -35.29
C SER A 94 9.51 -15.16 -34.45
N SER A 95 9.32 -14.87 -33.16
CA SER A 95 8.39 -15.57 -32.29
C SER A 95 6.98 -14.97 -32.25
N LEU A 96 6.76 -13.87 -32.99
CA LEU A 96 5.45 -13.21 -33.12
C LEU A 96 4.71 -13.71 -34.38
N ASP A 97 3.46 -14.12 -34.18
CA ASP A 97 2.52 -14.53 -35.23
C ASP A 97 1.79 -13.29 -35.76
N VAL A 98 2.54 -12.47 -36.51
CA VAL A 98 2.09 -11.15 -36.98
C VAL A 98 1.13 -11.31 -38.16
N MET A 99 -0.14 -10.95 -37.96
CA MET A 99 -1.14 -10.94 -39.03
C MET A 99 -1.08 -9.63 -39.82
N VAL A 100 -1.36 -9.68 -41.13
CA VAL A 100 -1.55 -8.48 -41.97
C VAL A 100 -3.04 -8.27 -42.22
N ARG A 101 -3.52 -7.02 -42.12
CA ARG A 101 -4.85 -6.62 -42.61
C ARG A 101 -4.76 -5.33 -43.41
N GLU A 102 -5.62 -5.22 -44.42
CA GLU A 102 -5.82 -3.99 -45.19
C GLU A 102 -7.22 -3.44 -44.91
N TYR A 103 -7.33 -2.11 -44.86
CA TYR A 103 -8.52 -1.34 -44.57
C TYR A 103 -8.69 -0.27 -45.66
N SER A 104 -9.91 -0.10 -46.16
CA SER A 104 -10.30 0.96 -47.08
C SER A 104 -10.47 2.29 -46.36
N GLU A 105 -10.54 3.39 -47.11
CA GLU A 105 -10.90 4.69 -46.53
C GLU A 105 -12.29 4.63 -45.88
N MET A 106 -12.42 5.28 -44.71
CA MET A 106 -13.58 5.27 -43.79
C MET A 106 -13.82 3.97 -43.00
N ASP A 107 -13.12 2.86 -43.28
CA ASP A 107 -13.31 1.60 -42.54
C ASP A 107 -13.00 1.76 -41.04
N VAL A 108 -13.81 1.09 -40.21
CA VAL A 108 -13.61 1.03 -38.75
C VAL A 108 -12.57 -0.04 -38.40
N ILE A 109 -11.54 0.37 -37.65
CA ILE A 109 -10.44 -0.51 -37.22
C ILE A 109 -10.68 -1.02 -35.78
N ILE A 110 -11.16 -0.13 -34.89
CA ILE A 110 -11.50 -0.39 -33.49
C ILE A 110 -12.75 0.41 -33.14
N GLU A 111 -13.73 -0.20 -32.48
CA GLU A 111 -14.93 0.48 -31.95
C GLU A 111 -14.76 0.87 -30.48
N GLU A 112 -15.22 2.07 -30.10
CA GLU A 112 -15.31 2.50 -28.69
C GLU A 112 -16.08 1.45 -27.85
N GLY A 113 -15.50 1.03 -26.72
CA GLY A 113 -16.04 -0.03 -25.88
C GLY A 113 -15.49 -1.45 -26.16
N SER A 114 -14.73 -1.64 -27.24
CA SER A 114 -14.07 -2.92 -27.55
C SER A 114 -12.95 -3.25 -26.56
N TYR A 115 -12.71 -4.54 -26.31
CA TYR A 115 -11.47 -5.03 -25.67
C TYR A 115 -10.52 -5.55 -26.75
N LEU A 116 -9.24 -5.20 -26.67
CA LEU A 116 -8.28 -5.50 -27.74
C LEU A 116 -7.61 -6.87 -27.57
N GLU A 117 -7.71 -7.71 -28.59
CA GLU A 117 -6.98 -8.98 -28.70
C GLU A 117 -5.59 -8.83 -29.36
N HIS A 118 -5.29 -7.67 -29.93
CA HIS A 118 -4.08 -7.40 -30.72
C HIS A 118 -3.52 -6.01 -30.44
N ILE A 119 -2.21 -5.85 -30.62
CA ILE A 119 -1.55 -4.54 -30.76
C ILE A 119 -1.49 -4.19 -32.25
N TYR A 120 -1.81 -2.95 -32.60
CA TYR A 120 -1.95 -2.51 -33.99
C TYR A 120 -0.75 -1.65 -34.40
N VAL A 121 0.01 -2.12 -35.39
CA VAL A 121 1.12 -1.39 -36.00
C VAL A 121 0.69 -0.86 -37.36
N LEU A 122 0.77 0.45 -37.55
CA LEU A 122 0.43 1.13 -38.80
C LEU A 122 1.62 1.05 -39.76
N ALA A 123 1.52 0.21 -40.81
CA ALA A 123 2.60 -0.01 -41.77
C ALA A 123 2.55 0.95 -42.97
N SER A 124 1.35 1.30 -43.43
CA SER A 124 1.12 2.35 -44.43
C SER A 124 -0.30 2.92 -44.29
N GLY A 125 -0.49 4.17 -44.69
CA GLY A 125 -1.77 4.88 -44.57
C GLY A 125 -1.87 5.76 -43.32
N THR A 126 -3.10 6.16 -43.00
CA THR A 126 -3.43 7.12 -41.93
C THR A 126 -4.67 6.69 -41.15
N VAL A 127 -4.63 6.88 -39.83
CA VAL A 127 -5.72 6.48 -38.92
C VAL A 127 -6.18 7.69 -38.11
N GLU A 128 -7.49 7.94 -38.06
CA GLU A 128 -8.11 9.00 -37.27
C GLU A 128 -8.81 8.45 -36.03
N VAL A 129 -8.71 9.20 -34.93
CA VAL A 129 -9.25 8.82 -33.62
C VAL A 129 -10.45 9.72 -33.32
N MET A 130 -11.62 9.11 -33.11
CA MET A 130 -12.92 9.78 -33.03
C MET A 130 -13.60 9.52 -31.69
N ASN A 131 -14.08 10.58 -31.03
CA ASN A 131 -14.91 10.46 -29.83
C ASN A 131 -16.38 10.29 -30.23
N SER A 132 -17.07 9.23 -29.77
CA SER A 132 -18.50 9.02 -30.10
C SER A 132 -19.48 9.52 -29.02
N LYS A 133 -18.98 9.93 -27.84
CA LYS A 133 -19.77 10.15 -26.62
C LYS A 133 -20.79 11.29 -26.73
N LYS A 134 -22.04 10.93 -27.04
CA LYS A 134 -23.23 11.81 -27.01
C LYS A 134 -23.58 12.28 -25.59
N GLY A 135 -22.87 13.30 -25.08
CA GLY A 135 -23.20 13.94 -23.81
C GLY A 135 -24.46 14.83 -23.90
N LEU A 136 -25.30 14.84 -22.85
CA LEU A 136 -26.61 15.55 -22.76
C LEU A 136 -26.61 17.08 -23.02
N LYS A 137 -25.46 17.70 -23.33
CA LYS A 137 -25.33 19.12 -23.68
C LYS A 137 -24.59 19.37 -25.00
N ARG A 138 -24.40 18.36 -25.85
CA ARG A 138 -23.64 18.47 -27.12
C ARG A 138 -24.47 17.92 -28.29
N ALA A 139 -24.90 18.82 -29.17
CA ALA A 139 -25.85 18.55 -30.25
C ALA A 139 -25.22 18.07 -31.59
N PHE A 140 -23.90 17.92 -31.64
CA PHE A 140 -23.17 17.47 -32.83
C PHE A 140 -22.36 16.20 -32.54
N GLY A 141 -22.16 15.40 -33.59
CA GLY A 141 -21.66 14.02 -33.51
C GLY A 141 -20.13 13.88 -33.41
N HIS A 142 -19.63 12.79 -33.99
CA HIS A 142 -18.26 12.29 -33.83
C HIS A 142 -17.20 13.39 -34.00
N ARG A 143 -16.39 13.62 -32.96
CA ARG A 143 -15.31 14.61 -32.97
C ARG A 143 -13.95 13.93 -33.13
N ARG A 144 -13.19 14.33 -34.15
CA ARG A 144 -11.76 14.00 -34.28
C ARG A 144 -10.98 14.53 -33.08
N ILE A 145 -10.25 13.63 -32.43
CA ILE A 145 -9.37 13.90 -31.30
C ILE A 145 -7.92 14.05 -31.78
N GLY A 146 -7.53 13.21 -32.73
CA GLY A 146 -6.19 13.18 -33.29
C GLY A 146 -6.10 12.26 -34.52
N SER A 147 -4.88 12.06 -35.01
CA SER A 147 -4.59 11.19 -36.15
C SER A 147 -3.16 10.65 -36.09
N MET A 148 -2.95 9.49 -36.68
CA MET A 148 -1.67 8.79 -36.74
C MET A 148 -1.29 8.50 -38.19
N VAL A 149 0.02 8.50 -38.46
CA VAL A 149 0.60 8.27 -39.79
C VAL A 149 1.65 7.16 -39.65
N ALA A 150 1.82 6.33 -40.68
CA ALA A 150 2.84 5.27 -40.68
C ALA A 150 4.28 5.86 -40.61
N PRO A 151 5.22 5.23 -39.87
CA PRO A 151 5.04 4.10 -38.97
C PRO A 151 4.58 4.52 -37.56
N SER A 152 3.55 3.85 -37.01
CA SER A 152 3.10 4.06 -35.62
C SER A 152 2.57 2.78 -34.96
N VAL A 153 2.29 2.83 -33.65
CA VAL A 153 1.66 1.74 -32.89
C VAL A 153 0.56 2.30 -32.01
N PHE A 154 -0.57 1.58 -31.90
CA PHE A 154 -1.69 1.93 -31.04
C PHE A 154 -2.36 0.69 -30.42
N GLY A 155 -3.19 0.92 -29.40
CA GLY A 155 -3.84 -0.14 -28.60
C GLY A 155 -2.97 -0.78 -27.52
N ILE A 156 -1.73 -0.29 -27.31
CA ILE A 156 -0.80 -0.80 -26.28
C ILE A 156 -1.44 -0.74 -24.89
N ASP A 157 -1.87 0.45 -24.48
CA ASP A 157 -2.40 0.70 -23.14
C ASP A 157 -3.65 -0.13 -22.87
N ASP A 158 -4.66 -0.08 -23.75
CA ASP A 158 -5.91 -0.83 -23.55
C ASP A 158 -5.73 -2.35 -23.49
N ALA A 159 -4.86 -2.90 -24.35
CA ALA A 159 -4.55 -4.32 -24.33
C ALA A 159 -3.73 -4.73 -23.08
N ILE A 160 -2.86 -3.88 -22.54
CA ILE A 160 -2.10 -4.21 -21.33
C ILE A 160 -2.97 -4.07 -20.07
N LEU A 161 -3.71 -2.96 -19.98
CA LEU A 161 -4.48 -2.54 -18.81
C LEU A 161 -5.85 -3.23 -18.70
N GLU A 162 -6.24 -4.03 -19.69
CA GLU A 162 -7.56 -4.68 -19.79
C GLU A 162 -8.70 -3.67 -19.65
N SER A 163 -8.57 -2.53 -20.35
CA SER A 163 -9.63 -1.54 -20.50
C SER A 163 -10.38 -1.73 -21.82
N ALA A 164 -11.66 -1.35 -21.80
CA ALA A 164 -12.43 -1.11 -23.00
C ALA A 164 -11.98 0.22 -23.63
N VAL A 165 -11.67 0.23 -24.93
CA VAL A 165 -11.06 1.36 -25.63
C VAL A 165 -11.97 2.60 -25.59
N GLU A 166 -11.41 3.76 -25.27
CA GLU A 166 -12.21 4.98 -25.04
C GLU A 166 -12.75 5.65 -26.33
N PHE A 167 -12.18 5.34 -27.50
CA PHE A 167 -12.44 6.03 -28.77
C PHE A 167 -12.53 5.06 -29.96
N THR A 168 -13.23 5.46 -31.02
CA THR A 168 -13.30 4.72 -32.29
C THR A 168 -12.13 5.11 -33.20
N TYR A 169 -11.52 4.14 -33.88
CA TYR A 169 -10.39 4.34 -34.80
C TYR A 169 -10.84 4.02 -36.23
N HIS A 170 -10.62 4.95 -37.16
CA HIS A 170 -11.00 4.82 -38.57
C HIS A 170 -9.77 4.96 -39.49
N ALA A 171 -9.74 4.25 -40.61
CA ALA A 171 -8.79 4.52 -41.68
C ALA A 171 -9.21 5.79 -42.46
N SER A 172 -8.34 6.79 -42.57
CA SER A 172 -8.57 8.00 -43.39
C SER A 172 -7.84 8.00 -44.74
N SER A 173 -7.22 6.87 -45.06
CA SER A 173 -6.70 6.51 -46.38
C SER A 173 -6.55 4.98 -46.44
N THR A 174 -6.32 4.39 -47.61
CA THR A 174 -6.05 2.95 -47.74
C THR A 174 -4.89 2.53 -46.84
N THR A 175 -5.21 1.73 -45.82
CA THR A 175 -4.36 1.52 -44.65
C THR A 175 -3.98 0.05 -44.50
N THR A 176 -2.71 -0.23 -44.23
CA THR A 176 -2.21 -1.58 -43.96
C THR A 176 -1.71 -1.66 -42.52
N LEU A 177 -2.27 -2.59 -41.75
CA LEU A 177 -1.92 -2.82 -40.35
C LEU A 177 -1.25 -4.18 -40.18
N LEU A 178 -0.26 -4.23 -39.30
CA LEU A 178 0.29 -5.47 -38.74
C LEU A 178 -0.29 -5.66 -37.33
N LEU A 179 -0.94 -6.78 -37.07
CA LEU A 179 -1.57 -7.09 -35.80
C LEU A 179 -0.72 -8.11 -35.05
N ILE A 180 -0.22 -7.73 -33.87
CA ILE A 180 0.56 -8.60 -32.99
C ILE A 180 -0.39 -9.16 -31.92
N PRO A 181 -0.56 -10.49 -31.78
CA PRO A 181 -1.45 -11.06 -30.78
C PRO A 181 -1.08 -10.62 -29.36
N ARG A 182 -2.06 -10.07 -28.62
CA ARG A 182 -1.91 -9.47 -27.28
C ARG A 182 -1.09 -10.35 -26.33
N LYS A 183 -1.38 -11.65 -26.31
CA LYS A 183 -0.67 -12.62 -25.44
C LYS A 183 0.82 -12.70 -25.77
N GLN A 184 1.19 -12.70 -27.04
CA GLN A 184 2.59 -12.77 -27.47
C GLN A 184 3.32 -11.45 -27.18
N PHE A 185 2.65 -10.31 -27.34
CA PHE A 185 3.18 -9.00 -26.95
C PHE A 185 3.40 -8.91 -25.44
N ILE A 186 2.49 -9.44 -24.62
CA ILE A 186 2.63 -9.50 -23.16
C ILE A 186 3.80 -10.41 -22.75
N ASP A 187 3.96 -11.57 -23.41
CA ASP A 187 5.09 -12.49 -23.18
C ASP A 187 6.47 -11.80 -23.38
N LEU A 188 6.57 -10.77 -24.23
CA LEU A 188 7.82 -10.03 -24.43
C LEU A 188 8.30 -9.30 -23.16
N PHE A 189 7.41 -8.85 -22.26
CA PHE A 189 7.83 -8.23 -20.99
C PHE A 189 8.64 -9.18 -20.10
N ALA A 190 8.37 -10.49 -20.18
CA ALA A 190 9.11 -11.51 -19.43
C ALA A 190 10.39 -11.98 -20.14
N ARG A 191 10.46 -11.85 -21.47
CA ARG A 191 11.59 -12.29 -22.29
C ARG A 191 12.64 -11.21 -22.52
N SER A 192 12.21 -9.95 -22.66
CA SER A 192 12.99 -8.86 -23.24
C SER A 192 13.09 -7.64 -22.31
N PRO A 193 14.16 -7.51 -21.50
CA PRO A 193 14.29 -6.40 -20.56
C PRO A 193 14.38 -5.02 -21.21
N ILE A 194 14.89 -4.91 -22.45
CA ILE A 194 15.05 -3.64 -23.15
C ILE A 194 13.70 -3.12 -23.63
N PHE A 195 12.93 -3.97 -24.31
CA PHE A 195 11.54 -3.72 -24.68
C PHE A 195 10.68 -3.40 -23.46
N ALA A 196 10.80 -4.21 -22.38
CA ALA A 196 10.01 -4.01 -21.18
C ALA A 196 10.19 -2.59 -20.62
N ASN A 197 11.43 -2.14 -20.40
CA ASN A 197 11.69 -0.79 -19.89
C ASN A 197 11.26 0.33 -20.88
N ASN A 198 11.38 0.10 -22.20
CA ASN A 198 10.92 1.06 -23.20
C ASN A 198 9.40 1.28 -23.14
N VAL A 199 8.64 0.19 -23.12
CA VAL A 199 7.17 0.22 -23.14
C VAL A 199 6.61 0.65 -21.78
N SER A 200 7.22 0.21 -20.65
CA SER A 200 6.91 0.76 -19.32
C SER A 200 6.97 2.29 -19.34
N GLY A 201 8.08 2.87 -19.85
CA GLY A 201 8.33 4.31 -19.87
C GLY A 201 7.27 5.14 -20.61
N GLN A 202 6.50 4.54 -21.51
CA GLN A 202 5.34 5.15 -22.17
C GLN A 202 4.09 5.07 -21.28
N ILE A 203 3.68 3.87 -20.88
CA ILE A 203 2.41 3.61 -20.16
C ILE A 203 2.37 4.41 -18.84
N LEU A 204 3.52 4.55 -18.19
CA LEU A 204 3.69 5.35 -16.97
C LEU A 204 3.35 6.84 -17.15
N ARG A 205 3.45 7.39 -18.36
CA ARG A 205 3.13 8.78 -18.70
C ARG A 205 1.67 8.98 -19.10
N THR A 206 1.01 7.92 -19.60
CA THR A 206 -0.40 7.95 -20.01
C THR A 206 -1.36 7.56 -18.88
N LEU A 207 -0.92 6.72 -17.92
CA LEU A 207 -1.71 6.26 -16.76
C LEU A 207 -2.23 7.42 -15.86
N PRO A 208 -3.54 7.75 -15.88
CA PRO A 208 -4.05 8.90 -15.13
C PRO A 208 -4.02 8.73 -13.61
N SER A 209 -4.07 7.50 -13.10
CA SER A 209 -4.01 7.25 -11.64
C SER A 209 -2.70 7.72 -11.01
N PHE A 210 -1.60 7.83 -11.78
CA PHE A 210 -0.30 8.26 -11.26
C PHE A 210 -0.22 9.77 -11.12
N SER A 211 -0.62 10.53 -12.15
CA SER A 211 -0.72 11.99 -12.05
C SER A 211 -1.78 12.44 -11.03
N VAL A 212 -2.89 11.70 -10.89
CA VAL A 212 -3.86 11.93 -9.79
C VAL A 212 -3.24 11.70 -8.40
N PHE A 213 -2.36 10.71 -8.23
CA PHE A 213 -1.70 10.47 -6.95
C PHE A 213 -0.59 11.50 -6.65
N GLN A 214 0.17 11.93 -7.67
CA GLN A 214 1.10 13.05 -7.58
C GLN A 214 0.38 14.33 -7.14
N GLU A 215 -0.74 14.67 -7.79
CA GLU A 215 -1.58 15.82 -7.43
C GLU A 215 -2.21 15.68 -6.03
N PHE A 216 -2.59 14.47 -5.61
CA PHE A 216 -3.06 14.24 -4.24
C PHE A 216 -1.95 14.45 -3.22
N CYS A 217 -0.74 13.91 -3.45
CA CYS A 217 0.42 14.18 -2.60
C CYS A 217 0.76 15.67 -2.58
N ARG A 218 0.68 16.37 -3.71
CA ARG A 218 0.86 17.82 -3.80
C ARG A 218 -0.23 18.62 -3.04
N ALA A 219 -1.44 18.08 -2.92
CA ALA A 219 -2.52 18.66 -2.11
C ALA A 219 -2.46 18.30 -0.61
N VAL A 220 -1.70 17.25 -0.23
CA VAL A 220 -1.47 16.84 1.17
C VAL A 220 -0.20 17.46 1.76
N PHE A 221 0.87 17.64 0.96
CA PHE A 221 2.19 18.08 1.42
C PHE A 221 2.67 19.40 0.80
N GLY A 222 2.08 19.82 -0.32
CA GLY A 222 2.50 21.02 -1.04
C GLY A 222 2.01 22.29 -0.38
N ILE A 223 2.95 23.17 0.00
CA ILE A 223 2.66 24.55 0.39
C ILE A 223 2.03 25.23 -0.83
N SER A 224 0.72 25.51 -0.77
CA SER A 224 0.02 26.24 -1.83
C SER A 224 0.57 27.67 -1.92
N SER A 225 0.50 28.30 -3.10
CA SER A 225 0.99 29.68 -3.27
C SER A 225 0.25 30.71 -2.39
N SER A 226 -1.02 30.44 -2.04
CA SER A 226 -1.78 31.18 -1.02
C SER A 226 -1.29 30.97 0.41
N SER A 227 -0.56 29.89 0.67
CA SER A 227 0.09 29.58 1.96
C SER A 227 1.55 30.05 2.01
N ALA A 228 2.17 30.32 0.85
CA ALA A 228 3.54 30.85 0.77
C ALA A 228 3.67 32.26 1.38
N SER A 229 2.62 33.09 1.25
CA SER A 229 2.52 34.40 1.91
C SER A 229 2.41 34.30 3.43
N ASP A 230 1.75 33.27 3.97
CA ASP A 230 1.74 33.00 5.42
C ASP A 230 3.07 32.37 5.89
N ALA A 231 3.69 31.51 5.07
CA ALA A 231 4.93 30.81 5.39
C ALA A 231 6.15 31.76 5.51
N GLN A 232 6.11 32.93 4.88
CA GLN A 232 7.11 33.99 5.11
C GLN A 232 6.99 34.65 6.50
N GLY A 233 5.89 34.43 7.23
CA GLY A 233 5.63 35.08 8.53
C GLY A 233 5.40 34.15 9.73
N LYS A 234 5.03 32.87 9.54
CA LYS A 234 4.57 31.99 10.65
C LYS A 234 5.18 30.60 10.66
N ARG A 235 5.61 30.18 11.85
CA ARG A 235 6.05 28.81 12.22
C ARG A 235 4.87 27.84 12.44
N CYS A 236 3.74 28.06 11.77
CA CYS A 236 2.49 27.33 12.01
C CYS A 236 2.20 26.34 10.87
N GLY A 237 1.41 25.31 11.16
CA GLY A 237 0.94 24.35 10.16
C GLY A 237 0.07 24.97 9.06
N TYR A 238 -0.19 24.19 8.01
CA TYR A 238 -1.02 24.56 6.86
C TYR A 238 -2.34 23.78 6.87
N ARG A 239 -3.42 24.40 6.37
CA ARG A 239 -4.75 23.78 6.31
C ARG A 239 -4.94 22.99 5.01
N LEU A 240 -5.38 21.74 5.13
CA LEU A 240 -5.66 20.89 3.97
C LEU A 240 -7.02 21.22 3.32
N SER A 241 -7.07 21.24 1.99
CA SER A 241 -8.28 21.52 1.22
C SER A 241 -9.05 20.23 0.93
N LEU A 242 -9.90 19.80 1.87
CA LEU A 242 -10.73 18.60 1.72
C LEU A 242 -11.57 18.56 0.42
N PRO A 243 -12.15 19.65 -0.11
CA PRO A 243 -12.86 19.60 -1.40
C PRO A 243 -11.95 19.20 -2.58
N ILE A 244 -10.67 19.60 -2.56
CA ILE A 244 -9.68 19.21 -3.58
C ILE A 244 -9.27 17.75 -3.37
N LEU A 245 -8.99 17.36 -2.13
CA LEU A 245 -8.57 16.00 -1.77
C LEU A 245 -9.66 14.96 -2.08
N ILE A 246 -10.92 15.25 -1.75
CA ILE A 246 -12.07 14.38 -2.06
C ILE A 246 -12.26 14.26 -3.57
N ARG A 247 -12.05 15.33 -4.35
CA ARG A 247 -12.11 15.28 -5.82
C ARG A 247 -11.01 14.38 -6.39
N LEU A 248 -9.76 14.56 -5.93
CA LEU A 248 -8.60 13.77 -6.38
C LEU A 248 -8.71 12.30 -5.97
N PHE A 249 -9.14 12.03 -4.74
CA PHE A 249 -9.46 10.69 -4.26
C PHE A 249 -10.51 10.01 -5.17
N ARG A 250 -11.58 10.72 -5.52
CA ARG A 250 -12.64 10.19 -6.41
C ARG A 250 -12.20 9.95 -7.85
N SER A 251 -11.15 10.63 -8.34
CA SER A 251 -10.54 10.36 -9.64
C SER A 251 -9.47 9.24 -9.61
N SER A 252 -9.05 8.74 -8.44
CA SER A 252 -8.02 7.70 -8.35
C SER A 252 -8.44 6.36 -8.98
N GLY A 253 -9.74 6.03 -8.89
CA GLY A 253 -10.28 4.72 -9.28
C GLY A 253 -9.93 3.59 -8.29
N THR A 254 -9.58 3.89 -7.03
CA THR A 254 -9.21 2.87 -6.03
C THR A 254 -10.31 1.83 -5.82
N LEU A 255 -9.95 0.55 -5.91
CA LEU A 255 -10.85 -0.61 -5.82
C LEU A 255 -11.37 -0.84 -4.39
N LEU A 256 -10.81 -0.14 -3.40
CA LEU A 256 -11.28 -0.11 -2.01
C LEU A 256 -12.51 0.78 -1.78
N HIS A 257 -12.89 1.62 -2.75
CA HIS A 257 -14.06 2.51 -2.63
C HIS A 257 -14.91 2.51 -3.91
N LYS A 258 -15.45 1.33 -4.24
CA LYS A 258 -16.13 1.00 -5.49
C LYS A 258 -17.32 1.91 -5.81
N HIS A 259 -18.01 2.42 -4.78
CA HIS A 259 -19.18 3.28 -4.95
C HIS A 259 -18.92 4.77 -4.69
N ALA A 260 -17.65 5.21 -4.59
CA ALA A 260 -17.25 6.62 -4.37
C ALA A 260 -17.91 7.64 -5.31
N ASN A 261 -18.17 7.24 -6.57
CA ASN A 261 -18.77 8.08 -7.60
C ASN A 261 -20.28 7.86 -7.83
N THR A 262 -20.96 7.10 -6.98
CA THR A 262 -22.39 6.79 -7.10
C THR A 262 -23.18 7.28 -5.88
N ASN A 263 -24.52 7.25 -5.96
CA ASN A 263 -25.41 7.55 -4.83
C ASN A 263 -25.63 6.34 -3.88
N LYS A 264 -25.08 5.15 -4.17
CA LYS A 264 -25.11 4.00 -3.26
C LYS A 264 -24.06 4.16 -2.17
N VAL A 265 -24.38 3.78 -0.95
CA VAL A 265 -23.42 3.76 0.18
C VAL A 265 -22.47 2.57 0.03
N ASP A 266 -21.20 2.78 0.35
CA ASP A 266 -20.15 1.76 0.32
C ASP A 266 -19.84 1.27 1.75
N TYR A 267 -20.63 0.32 2.24
CA TYR A 267 -20.49 -0.20 3.61
C TYR A 267 -19.13 -0.86 3.85
N GLU A 268 -18.50 -1.44 2.83
CA GLU A 268 -17.18 -2.04 2.93
C GLU A 268 -16.10 -0.96 3.06
N ALA A 269 -16.14 0.10 2.24
CA ALA A 269 -15.22 1.23 2.36
C ALA A 269 -15.41 2.00 3.68
N LEU A 270 -16.66 2.25 4.09
CA LEU A 270 -16.99 2.91 5.35
C LEU A 270 -16.49 2.09 6.55
N ARG A 271 -16.69 0.77 6.54
CA ARG A 271 -16.17 -0.16 7.57
C ARG A 271 -14.65 -0.29 7.55
N TYR A 272 -14.01 -0.06 6.41
CA TYR A 272 -12.55 0.02 6.31
C TYR A 272 -12.03 1.32 6.94
N CYS A 273 -12.62 2.48 6.62
CA CYS A 273 -12.12 3.77 7.09
C CYS A 273 -12.42 4.04 8.58
N VAL A 274 -13.63 3.73 9.07
CA VAL A 274 -13.99 3.88 10.49
C VAL A 274 -13.04 3.07 11.39
N ARG A 275 -12.58 1.91 10.95
CA ARG A 275 -11.63 1.06 11.69
C ARG A 275 -10.16 1.54 11.64
N ARG A 276 -9.88 2.71 11.04
CA ARG A 276 -8.53 3.28 10.83
C ARG A 276 -8.43 4.78 11.14
N LEU A 277 -9.56 5.38 11.52
CA LEU A 277 -9.70 6.76 11.98
C LEU A 277 -9.93 6.73 13.51
N PRO A 278 -9.73 7.85 14.23
CA PRO A 278 -10.15 7.98 15.62
C PRO A 278 -11.63 7.64 15.81
N VAL A 279 -12.00 6.98 16.91
CA VAL A 279 -13.40 6.63 17.20
C VAL A 279 -14.32 7.86 17.29
N ASN A 280 -13.79 9.01 17.72
CA ASN A 280 -14.49 10.29 17.80
C ASN A 280 -14.53 11.08 16.47
N ILE A 281 -14.13 10.48 15.33
CA ILE A 281 -14.05 11.20 14.04
C ILE A 281 -15.40 11.80 13.58
N ALA A 282 -16.52 11.22 14.01
CA ALA A 282 -17.86 11.72 13.70
C ALA A 282 -18.29 12.96 14.52
N ILE A 283 -17.51 13.38 15.52
CA ILE A 283 -17.76 14.57 16.36
C ILE A 283 -16.58 15.56 16.40
N THR A 284 -15.42 15.20 15.81
CA THR A 284 -14.21 16.03 15.78
C THR A 284 -14.29 17.06 14.64
N TYR A 285 -14.44 18.34 14.98
CA TYR A 285 -14.43 19.43 13.99
C TYR A 285 -13.00 19.83 13.59
N ILE A 286 -12.02 19.77 14.51
CA ILE A 286 -10.63 20.17 14.24
C ILE A 286 -9.70 18.97 14.39
N ILE A 287 -8.97 18.63 13.32
CA ILE A 287 -8.00 17.54 13.25
C ILE A 287 -6.61 18.14 13.07
N ILE A 288 -5.71 17.88 14.01
CA ILE A 288 -4.31 18.34 13.96
C ILE A 288 -3.42 17.12 13.68
N LEU A 289 -2.74 17.11 12.53
CA LEU A 289 -1.82 16.06 12.11
C LEU A 289 -0.38 16.54 12.31
N THR A 290 0.40 15.86 13.15
CA THR A 290 1.78 16.27 13.49
C THR A 290 2.74 15.07 13.48
N GLN A 291 4.05 15.33 13.36
CA GLN A 291 5.12 14.32 13.42
C GLN A 291 5.88 14.33 14.77
N GLY A 292 5.45 15.14 15.72
CA GLY A 292 6.00 15.26 17.07
C GLY A 292 5.01 16.00 17.97
N ILE A 293 5.22 15.96 19.29
CA ILE A 293 4.41 16.75 20.22
C ILE A 293 4.69 18.25 19.95
N PRO A 294 3.68 19.09 19.70
CA PRO A 294 3.88 20.51 19.46
C PRO A 294 4.28 21.26 20.73
N ASP A 295 5.16 22.26 20.59
CA ASP A 295 5.77 23.06 21.68
C ASP A 295 4.79 23.74 22.67
N TYR A 296 3.50 23.79 22.34
CA TYR A 296 2.43 24.33 23.19
C TYR A 296 1.74 23.29 24.08
N LEU A 297 2.12 22.00 23.98
CA LEU A 297 1.67 20.92 24.84
C LEU A 297 2.85 20.46 25.71
N SER A 298 2.68 20.49 27.03
CA SER A 298 3.69 20.04 28.00
C SER A 298 3.66 18.52 28.19
N ASP A 299 4.70 17.96 28.82
CA ASP A 299 4.66 16.56 29.27
C ASP A 299 3.51 16.31 30.27
N GLU A 300 3.11 17.33 31.03
CA GLU A 300 1.94 17.32 31.91
C GLU A 300 0.64 17.09 31.14
N PHE A 301 0.47 17.64 29.93
CA PHE A 301 -0.69 17.37 29.07
C PHE A 301 -0.81 15.88 28.70
N LEU A 302 0.33 15.19 28.52
CA LEU A 302 0.36 13.75 28.24
C LEU A 302 0.12 12.92 29.51
N ALA A 303 0.60 13.38 30.67
CA ALA A 303 0.35 12.76 31.96
C ALA A 303 -1.13 12.88 32.38
N ASP A 304 -1.76 14.04 32.20
CA ASP A 304 -3.19 14.25 32.45
C ASP A 304 -4.04 13.37 31.53
N ALA A 305 -3.68 13.27 30.25
CA ALA A 305 -4.39 12.43 29.28
C ALA A 305 -4.39 10.92 29.62
N ALA A 306 -3.46 10.46 30.46
CA ALA A 306 -3.41 9.10 30.98
C ALA A 306 -4.22 8.91 32.28
N ASN A 307 -4.58 10.00 32.98
CA ASN A 307 -5.23 9.99 34.29
C ASN A 307 -6.71 10.39 34.19
N THR A 308 -7.54 9.49 33.65
CA THR A 308 -8.97 9.72 33.32
C THR A 308 -9.93 9.86 34.52
N HIS A 309 -9.50 10.47 35.64
CA HIS A 309 -10.20 10.41 36.94
C HIS A 309 -10.45 11.76 37.63
N THR A 310 -10.04 12.90 37.07
CA THR A 310 -10.15 14.23 37.70
C THR A 310 -11.26 15.10 37.07
N SER A 311 -12.45 15.10 37.68
CA SER A 311 -13.67 15.82 37.26
C SER A 311 -13.62 17.36 37.27
N ALA A 312 -12.42 17.96 37.27
CA ALA A 312 -12.19 19.39 37.44
C ALA A 312 -11.07 19.96 36.52
N GLY A 313 -10.45 19.14 35.67
CA GLY A 313 -9.44 19.57 34.70
C GLY A 313 -10.03 19.97 33.33
N PRO A 314 -9.22 20.52 32.41
CA PRO A 314 -9.61 20.59 31.00
C PRO A 314 -9.86 19.18 30.47
N PHE A 315 -10.95 18.97 29.73
CA PHE A 315 -11.33 17.65 29.23
C PHE A 315 -10.38 17.19 28.12
N ILE A 316 -9.30 16.52 28.51
CA ILE A 316 -8.29 15.88 27.67
C ILE A 316 -8.44 14.36 27.83
N ALA A 317 -8.44 13.61 26.72
CA ALA A 317 -8.48 12.15 26.76
C ALA A 317 -7.70 11.54 25.59
N ALA A 318 -7.03 10.40 25.84
CA ALA A 318 -6.53 9.55 24.77
C ALA A 318 -7.69 8.97 23.93
N VAL A 319 -7.49 8.82 22.62
CA VAL A 319 -8.53 8.40 21.67
C VAL A 319 -8.11 7.12 20.95
N ASP A 320 -8.96 6.09 20.97
CA ASP A 320 -8.71 4.88 20.18
C ASP A 320 -8.74 5.18 18.67
N THR A 321 -7.78 4.60 17.97
CA THR A 321 -7.58 4.66 16.51
C THR A 321 -7.75 3.28 15.85
N GLY A 322 -8.25 2.31 16.62
CA GLY A 322 -8.73 1.01 16.18
C GLY A 322 -7.64 0.16 15.55
N LYS A 323 -7.88 -0.32 14.32
CA LYS A 323 -6.96 -1.24 13.63
C LYS A 323 -5.75 -0.53 13.03
N ARG A 324 -5.70 0.80 13.07
CA ARG A 324 -4.53 1.61 12.71
C ARG A 324 -4.13 2.48 13.91
N ARG A 325 -3.55 1.83 14.93
CA ARG A 325 -2.92 2.49 16.09
C ARG A 325 -2.10 3.70 15.63
N ARG A 326 -2.43 4.87 16.18
CA ARG A 326 -1.67 6.12 16.23
C ARG A 326 -1.88 6.70 17.63
N CYS A 327 -0.94 7.46 18.15
CA CYS A 327 -1.15 8.19 19.39
C CYS A 327 -2.05 9.39 19.08
N ALA A 328 -3.21 9.48 19.74
CA ALA A 328 -4.20 10.51 19.46
C ALA A 328 -4.87 10.97 20.74
N TRP A 329 -5.14 12.28 20.82
CA TRP A 329 -5.67 12.93 22.01
C TRP A 329 -6.74 13.95 21.62
N THR A 330 -7.88 13.92 22.30
CA THR A 330 -8.96 14.89 22.11
C THR A 330 -8.98 15.90 23.24
N PHE A 331 -9.32 17.15 22.89
CA PHE A 331 -9.41 18.27 23.83
C PHE A 331 -10.42 19.32 23.32
N GLY A 332 -10.60 20.40 24.08
CA GLY A 332 -11.59 21.43 23.74
C GLY A 332 -13.03 20.91 23.77
N GLY A 333 -13.36 20.06 24.76
CA GLY A 333 -14.69 19.46 24.90
C GLY A 333 -15.00 18.37 23.87
N GLY A 334 -13.98 17.72 23.30
CA GLY A 334 -14.15 16.66 22.29
C GLY A 334 -14.17 17.15 20.84
N GLY A 335 -14.27 18.47 20.62
CA GLY A 335 -14.34 19.07 19.27
C GLY A 335 -13.00 19.13 18.52
N GLN A 336 -11.88 18.94 19.21
CA GLN A 336 -10.53 18.94 18.63
C GLN A 336 -9.84 17.60 18.90
N THR A 337 -9.07 17.09 17.94
CA THR A 337 -8.25 15.88 18.09
C THR A 337 -6.89 16.07 17.43
N LEU A 338 -5.82 15.95 18.21
CA LEU A 338 -4.45 15.83 17.71
C LEU A 338 -4.11 14.36 17.46
N ILE A 339 -3.41 14.11 16.36
CA ILE A 339 -2.99 12.79 15.90
C ILE A 339 -1.50 12.85 15.55
N LEU A 340 -0.72 12.02 16.24
CA LEU A 340 0.70 11.85 15.99
C LEU A 340 0.89 10.82 14.87
N MET A 341 1.41 11.30 13.74
CA MET A 341 1.62 10.55 12.52
C MET A 341 2.87 9.67 12.63
N ARG A 342 2.71 8.38 12.32
CA ARG A 342 3.78 7.38 12.50
C ARG A 342 4.98 7.61 11.59
N ASP A 343 4.71 8.04 10.37
CA ASP A 343 5.72 8.50 9.42
C ASP A 343 5.16 9.72 8.69
N GLY A 344 6.05 10.56 8.14
CA GLY A 344 5.64 11.83 7.53
C GLY A 344 4.83 11.69 6.24
N PHE A 345 4.86 10.53 5.58
CA PHE A 345 4.39 10.35 4.19
C PHE A 345 3.25 9.33 4.10
N THR A 346 3.54 8.04 4.32
CA THR A 346 2.59 6.95 4.04
C THR A 346 1.43 6.90 5.03
N ASP A 347 1.68 7.13 6.33
CA ASP A 347 0.61 7.18 7.33
C ASP A 347 -0.27 8.43 7.18
N THR A 348 0.30 9.55 6.74
CA THR A 348 -0.45 10.77 6.38
C THR A 348 -1.36 10.53 5.17
N ILE A 349 -0.85 9.86 4.13
CA ILE A 349 -1.65 9.47 2.96
C ILE A 349 -2.76 8.49 3.36
N ASP A 350 -2.48 7.48 4.20
CA ASP A 350 -3.50 6.55 4.71
C ASP A 350 -4.58 7.28 5.51
N PHE A 351 -4.20 8.19 6.43
CA PHE A 351 -5.16 8.96 7.21
C PHE A 351 -6.07 9.83 6.33
N VAL A 352 -5.49 10.69 5.49
CA VAL A 352 -6.26 11.63 4.66
C VAL A 352 -7.10 10.89 3.61
N SER A 353 -6.62 9.76 3.10
CA SER A 353 -7.40 8.89 2.21
C SER A 353 -8.60 8.25 2.91
N ASN A 354 -8.43 7.75 4.14
CA ASN A 354 -9.55 7.23 4.95
C ASN A 354 -10.55 8.33 5.31
N LEU A 355 -10.09 9.55 5.63
CA LEU A 355 -10.96 10.70 5.86
C LEU A 355 -11.75 11.08 4.61
N CYS A 356 -11.16 10.99 3.41
CA CYS A 356 -11.89 11.19 2.15
C CYS A 356 -13.03 10.17 1.97
N ILE A 357 -12.78 8.89 2.26
CA ILE A 357 -13.84 7.86 2.26
C ILE A 357 -14.96 8.24 3.23
N PHE A 358 -14.62 8.56 4.49
CA PHE A 358 -15.60 8.92 5.51
C PHE A 358 -16.45 10.12 5.07
N CYS A 359 -15.84 11.20 4.58
CA CYS A 359 -16.56 12.39 4.11
C CYS A 359 -17.50 12.10 2.92
N ILE A 360 -17.11 11.21 2.01
CA ILE A 360 -17.96 10.82 0.87
C ILE A 360 -19.18 10.02 1.34
N GLU A 361 -18.98 9.07 2.26
CA GLU A 361 -20.06 8.20 2.74
C GLU A 361 -20.98 8.88 3.75
N ALA A 362 -20.43 9.65 4.70
CA ALA A 362 -21.21 10.50 5.62
C ALA A 362 -22.13 11.45 4.84
N LYS A 363 -21.63 12.05 3.75
CA LYS A 363 -22.42 12.91 2.87
C LYS A 363 -23.60 12.18 2.23
N LYS A 364 -23.45 10.91 1.83
CA LYS A 364 -24.55 10.09 1.29
C LYS A 364 -25.57 9.74 2.37
N LEU A 365 -25.10 9.31 3.55
CA LEU A 365 -25.97 8.98 4.68
C LEU A 365 -26.81 10.18 5.11
N ARG A 366 -26.20 11.35 5.29
CA ARG A 366 -26.91 12.61 5.56
C ARG A 366 -27.91 12.95 4.44
N ALA A 367 -27.55 12.73 3.18
CA ALA A 367 -28.46 12.98 2.04
C ALA A 367 -29.64 11.98 1.97
N ARG A 368 -29.57 10.82 2.63
CA ARG A 368 -30.74 9.96 2.92
C ARG A 368 -31.54 10.51 4.08
N LEU A 369 -30.90 10.76 5.23
CA LEU A 369 -31.56 11.26 6.45
C LEU A 369 -32.33 12.57 6.20
N GLN A 370 -31.84 13.44 5.31
CA GLN A 370 -32.51 14.68 4.88
C GLN A 370 -33.80 14.48 4.07
N GLN A 371 -34.17 13.25 3.69
CA GLN A 371 -35.46 12.93 3.09
C GLN A 371 -36.60 12.88 4.12
N LEU A 372 -36.28 12.68 5.41
CA LEU A 372 -37.25 12.70 6.50
C LEU A 372 -37.39 14.13 7.04
N VAL A 373 -38.47 14.80 6.64
CA VAL A 373 -38.67 16.24 6.86
C VAL A 373 -39.35 16.57 8.19
N SER A 374 -40.34 15.78 8.62
CA SER A 374 -41.08 16.00 9.88
C SER A 374 -41.63 14.67 10.43
N PRO A 375 -41.28 14.28 11.67
CA PRO A 375 -40.17 14.82 12.47
C PRO A 375 -38.85 14.68 11.70
N SER A 376 -37.89 15.59 11.92
CA SER A 376 -36.61 15.49 11.22
C SER A 376 -35.80 14.30 11.72
N ALA A 377 -34.98 13.68 10.86
CA ALA A 377 -34.17 12.53 11.25
C ALA A 377 -33.25 12.80 12.47
N ALA A 378 -32.75 14.03 12.61
CA ALA A 378 -31.95 14.43 13.78
C ALA A 378 -32.76 14.43 15.08
N GLU A 379 -34.05 14.79 15.03
CA GLU A 379 -34.94 14.75 16.19
C GLU A 379 -35.36 13.33 16.54
N VAL A 380 -35.68 12.50 15.54
CA VAL A 380 -35.95 11.06 15.73
C VAL A 380 -34.77 10.38 16.43
N LEU A 381 -33.56 10.58 15.91
CA LEU A 381 -32.33 10.02 16.48
C LEU A 381 -32.03 10.58 17.88
N ARG A 382 -32.17 11.89 18.11
CA ARG A 382 -31.99 12.49 19.45
C ARG A 382 -32.97 11.92 20.47
N ASN A 383 -34.24 11.75 20.08
CA ASN A 383 -35.28 11.21 20.96
C ASN A 383 -35.10 9.69 21.19
N ALA A 384 -34.49 8.97 20.24
CA ALA A 384 -34.08 7.58 20.42
C ALA A 384 -32.93 7.43 21.42
N LEU A 385 -31.94 8.33 21.36
CA LEU A 385 -30.74 8.35 22.22
C LEU A 385 -31.00 8.94 23.62
N ALA A 386 -32.14 9.59 23.85
CA ALA A 386 -32.52 10.10 25.17
C ALA A 386 -32.72 8.95 26.19
N PRO A 387 -32.23 9.09 27.44
CA PRO A 387 -32.25 8.01 28.42
C PRO A 387 -33.68 7.53 28.71
N ALA A 388 -33.90 6.24 28.56
CA ALA A 388 -35.21 5.61 28.69
C ALA A 388 -35.57 5.30 30.15
N GLU A 389 -36.87 5.36 30.47
CA GLU A 389 -37.40 4.71 31.67
C GLU A 389 -37.25 3.18 31.55
N LYS A 390 -36.94 2.51 32.66
CA LYS A 390 -36.27 1.19 32.71
C LYS A 390 -37.07 -0.03 32.23
N ASN A 391 -38.22 0.14 31.58
CA ASN A 391 -39.26 -0.89 31.45
C ASN A 391 -39.53 -1.39 30.01
N LEU A 392 -38.65 -1.11 29.03
CA LEU A 392 -38.80 -1.59 27.65
C LEU A 392 -37.53 -2.30 27.14
N ASN A 393 -37.74 -3.28 26.26
CA ASN A 393 -36.65 -4.07 25.67
C ASN A 393 -35.88 -3.23 24.63
N THR A 394 -34.70 -2.73 25.01
CA THR A 394 -33.90 -1.75 24.25
C THR A 394 -33.72 -2.13 22.78
N GLN A 395 -33.49 -3.40 22.49
CA GLN A 395 -33.27 -3.90 21.12
C GLN A 395 -34.45 -3.62 20.19
N MET A 396 -35.69 -3.85 20.65
CA MET A 396 -36.89 -3.64 19.82
C MET A 396 -37.07 -2.16 19.49
N ARG A 397 -36.82 -1.27 20.46
CA ARG A 397 -36.86 0.20 20.23
C ARG A 397 -35.77 0.67 19.25
N VAL A 398 -34.60 0.03 19.23
CA VAL A 398 -33.56 0.34 18.23
C VAL A 398 -34.00 -0.10 16.83
N GLU A 399 -34.62 -1.26 16.70
CA GLU A 399 -35.14 -1.79 15.43
C GLU A 399 -36.34 -0.96 14.91
N GLU A 400 -37.29 -0.58 15.77
CA GLU A 400 -38.38 0.36 15.46
C GLU A 400 -37.86 1.72 14.96
N VAL A 401 -36.85 2.29 15.63
CA VAL A 401 -36.23 3.55 15.21
C VAL A 401 -35.53 3.40 13.87
N LEU A 402 -34.77 2.32 13.64
CA LEU A 402 -34.12 2.07 12.36
C LEU A 402 -35.14 1.93 11.21
N ALA A 403 -36.26 1.24 11.44
CA ALA A 403 -37.36 1.11 10.47
C ALA A 403 -38.09 2.44 10.18
N SER A 404 -37.98 3.45 11.06
CA SER A 404 -38.52 4.80 10.82
C SER A 404 -37.62 5.72 9.98
N LEU A 405 -36.39 5.29 9.67
CA LEU A 405 -35.41 6.07 8.91
C LEU A 405 -35.45 5.75 7.40
N PRO A 406 -35.03 6.68 6.51
CA PRO A 406 -35.05 6.51 5.05
C PRO A 406 -33.90 5.60 4.52
N PHE A 407 -33.86 4.36 4.99
CA PHE A 407 -32.96 3.28 4.58
C PHE A 407 -33.76 2.00 4.30
N SER A 408 -33.30 1.14 3.39
CA SER A 408 -33.85 -0.23 3.27
C SER A 408 -33.20 -1.20 4.24
N ASP A 409 -33.78 -2.39 4.43
CA ASP A 409 -33.25 -3.42 5.34
C ASP A 409 -31.80 -3.82 5.02
N GLU A 410 -31.44 -3.90 3.73
CA GLU A 410 -30.06 -4.14 3.28
C GLU A 410 -29.11 -3.01 3.72
N GLU A 411 -29.57 -1.76 3.67
CA GLU A 411 -28.80 -0.59 4.06
C GLU A 411 -28.65 -0.51 5.58
N VAL A 412 -29.68 -0.88 6.35
CA VAL A 412 -29.64 -1.00 7.82
C VAL A 412 -28.67 -2.10 8.26
N GLN A 413 -28.74 -3.29 7.66
CA GLN A 413 -27.78 -4.38 7.91
C GLN A 413 -26.35 -3.97 7.54
N GLY A 414 -26.19 -3.22 6.43
CA GLY A 414 -24.92 -2.62 6.03
C GLY A 414 -24.33 -1.73 7.12
N LEU A 415 -25.13 -0.81 7.66
CA LEU A 415 -24.76 0.11 8.76
C LEU A 415 -24.42 -0.62 10.06
N GLN A 416 -25.26 -1.57 10.47
CA GLN A 416 -25.01 -2.42 11.64
C GLN A 416 -23.69 -3.22 11.49
N SER A 417 -23.29 -3.59 10.27
CA SER A 417 -21.98 -4.23 10.04
C SER A 417 -20.77 -3.29 10.25
N VAL A 418 -20.98 -1.98 10.18
CA VAL A 418 -19.98 -0.93 10.43
C VAL A 418 -19.84 -0.67 11.93
N TRP A 419 -20.94 -0.28 12.57
CA TRP A 419 -20.98 0.33 13.92
C TRP A 419 -21.65 -0.53 15.01
N GLY A 420 -22.32 -1.63 14.65
CA GLY A 420 -23.02 -2.49 15.62
C GLY A 420 -24.09 -1.72 16.40
N GLU A 421 -24.05 -1.84 17.71
CA GLU A 421 -25.01 -1.22 18.64
C GLU A 421 -24.95 0.33 18.61
N GLU A 422 -23.79 0.92 18.30
CA GLU A 422 -23.59 2.38 18.25
C GLU A 422 -24.13 3.04 16.96
N THR A 423 -24.80 2.28 16.08
CA THR A 423 -25.28 2.75 14.77
C THR A 423 -26.16 4.00 14.87
N LEU A 424 -27.08 4.09 15.85
CA LEU A 424 -27.93 5.27 16.02
C LEU A 424 -27.13 6.51 16.44
N GLN A 425 -26.13 6.35 17.30
CA GLN A 425 -25.27 7.45 17.74
C GLN A 425 -24.41 7.97 16.58
N HIS A 426 -23.86 7.08 15.76
CA HIS A 426 -23.09 7.49 14.59
C HIS A 426 -23.95 8.15 13.50
N LEU A 427 -25.19 7.68 13.28
CA LEU A 427 -26.13 8.35 12.37
C LEU A 427 -26.51 9.76 12.86
N TYR A 428 -26.73 9.94 14.16
CA TYR A 428 -26.97 11.25 14.77
C TYR A 428 -25.76 12.18 14.58
N ASN A 429 -24.56 11.69 14.90
CA ASN A 429 -23.31 12.44 14.77
C ASN A 429 -23.08 12.86 13.31
N VAL A 430 -23.29 11.97 12.33
CA VAL A 430 -23.19 12.28 10.89
C VAL A 430 -24.22 13.34 10.45
N ALA A 431 -25.45 13.27 10.97
CA ALA A 431 -26.49 14.26 10.65
C ALA A 431 -26.13 15.67 11.13
N VAL A 432 -25.55 15.79 12.34
CA VAL A 432 -25.24 17.07 13.00
C VAL A 432 -23.87 17.63 12.62
N HIS A 433 -22.82 16.81 12.58
CA HIS A 433 -21.43 17.25 12.32
C HIS A 433 -21.20 17.71 10.87
N ARG A 434 -21.99 17.19 9.92
CA ARG A 434 -22.03 17.62 8.51
C ARG A 434 -20.69 17.60 7.75
N GLU A 435 -19.68 16.89 8.24
CA GLU A 435 -18.32 16.84 7.68
C GLU A 435 -17.59 18.20 7.68
N GLU A 436 -17.90 19.11 8.62
CA GLU A 436 -17.37 20.48 8.68
C GLU A 436 -15.93 20.58 9.23
N TYR A 437 -15.05 19.70 8.75
CA TYR A 437 -13.69 19.50 9.24
C TYR A 437 -12.73 20.67 8.91
N VAL A 438 -11.94 21.05 9.91
CA VAL A 438 -10.69 21.80 9.80
C VAL A 438 -9.54 20.80 9.97
N VAL A 439 -8.80 20.50 8.90
CA VAL A 439 -7.61 19.63 8.98
C VAL A 439 -6.35 20.47 8.85
N GLN A 440 -5.53 20.48 9.89
CA GLN A 440 -4.27 21.22 9.99
C GLN A 440 -3.11 20.21 9.99
N ALA A 441 -2.16 20.39 9.07
CA ALA A 441 -0.93 19.60 8.99
C ALA A 441 0.23 20.44 9.52
N GLU A 442 0.87 19.99 10.61
CA GLU A 442 1.89 20.77 11.31
C GLU A 442 3.32 20.37 10.92
N ASN A 443 4.07 21.37 10.46
CA ASN A 443 5.51 21.26 10.31
C ASN A 443 6.16 21.59 11.67
N VAL A 444 6.48 20.56 12.45
CA VAL A 444 7.15 20.70 13.76
C VAL A 444 8.50 21.39 13.59
N CYS A 445 8.58 22.68 13.92
CA CYS A 445 9.82 23.46 13.81
C CYS A 445 10.88 23.07 14.85
N SER A 446 10.48 22.45 15.96
CA SER A 446 11.32 21.97 17.06
C SER A 446 12.02 20.63 16.79
N LYS A 447 12.02 20.11 15.54
CA LYS A 447 12.79 18.92 15.10
C LYS A 447 14.31 18.98 15.35
N VAL A 448 14.84 20.12 15.80
CA VAL A 448 16.23 20.28 16.25
C VAL A 448 16.44 19.74 17.68
N PHE A 449 15.37 19.61 18.48
CA PHE A 449 15.43 19.30 19.91
C PHE A 449 14.56 18.11 20.36
N ASN A 450 13.64 17.62 19.51
CA ASN A 450 12.83 16.43 19.82
C ASN A 450 13.62 15.14 19.55
N ASP A 451 13.60 14.21 20.50
CA ASP A 451 14.19 12.87 20.34
C ASP A 451 13.51 12.06 19.21
N ASP A 452 14.30 11.22 18.52
CA ASP A 452 13.75 10.21 17.60
C ASP A 452 13.12 9.07 18.42
N PRO A 453 11.78 8.87 18.37
CA PRO A 453 11.12 7.83 19.14
C PRO A 453 11.60 6.43 18.74
N TYR A 454 12.12 6.22 17.53
CA TYR A 454 12.65 4.94 17.07
C TYR A 454 14.05 4.66 17.62
N ALA A 455 14.87 5.69 17.79
CA ALA A 455 16.13 5.60 18.54
C ALA A 455 15.86 5.32 20.02
N SER A 456 14.94 6.05 20.65
CA SER A 456 14.54 5.83 22.05
C SER A 456 13.99 4.42 22.29
N TRP A 457 13.22 3.87 21.33
CA TRP A 457 12.81 2.46 21.34
C TRP A 457 13.97 1.48 21.27
N ALA A 458 14.91 1.67 20.34
CA ALA A 458 16.07 0.80 20.21
C ALA A 458 16.94 0.83 21.49
N LEU A 459 17.06 1.99 22.13
CA LEU A 459 17.69 2.16 23.44
C LEU A 459 16.93 1.47 24.58
N THR A 460 15.60 1.53 24.62
CA THR A 460 14.81 0.77 25.63
C THR A 460 14.98 -0.74 25.45
N ILE A 461 15.00 -1.24 24.21
CA ILE A 461 15.26 -2.67 23.93
C ILE A 461 16.70 -3.05 24.33
N LEU A 462 17.69 -2.19 24.05
CA LEU A 462 19.08 -2.35 24.48
C LEU A 462 19.20 -2.48 26.01
N ARG A 463 18.53 -1.61 26.78
CA ARG A 463 18.49 -1.67 28.25
C ARG A 463 17.88 -2.99 28.75
N HIS A 464 16.78 -3.44 28.15
CA HIS A 464 16.16 -4.72 28.50
C HIS A 464 17.09 -5.90 28.19
N ILE A 465 17.76 -5.92 27.04
CA ILE A 465 18.76 -6.97 26.72
C ILE A 465 19.92 -6.97 27.72
N LYS A 466 20.42 -5.80 28.16
CA LYS A 466 21.46 -5.72 29.21
C LYS A 466 20.96 -6.25 30.55
N SER A 467 19.75 -5.85 30.97
CA SER A 467 19.10 -6.31 32.20
C SER A 467 18.90 -7.83 32.22
N CYS A 468 18.37 -8.42 31.13
CA CYS A 468 18.22 -9.87 30.96
C CYS A 468 19.54 -10.65 30.95
N LEU A 469 20.68 -9.97 30.88
CA LEU A 469 22.03 -10.54 30.88
C LEU A 469 22.86 -10.18 32.11
N CYS A 470 22.28 -9.43 33.06
CA CYS A 470 22.94 -8.84 34.22
C CYS A 470 24.18 -8.00 33.87
N VAL A 471 24.13 -7.27 32.75
CA VAL A 471 25.19 -6.36 32.25
C VAL A 471 24.84 -4.92 32.65
N SER A 472 25.82 -4.12 33.07
CA SER A 472 25.60 -2.72 33.46
C SER A 472 25.18 -1.84 32.26
N GLU A 473 24.33 -0.83 32.48
CA GLU A 473 23.94 0.10 31.41
C GLU A 473 25.14 0.82 30.77
N LEU A 474 26.24 1.00 31.52
CA LEU A 474 27.48 1.64 31.04
C LEU A 474 28.41 0.69 30.26
N GLU A 475 28.24 -0.63 30.40
CA GLU A 475 29.12 -1.62 29.74
C GLU A 475 28.71 -1.84 28.27
N PRO A 476 29.66 -2.14 27.35
CA PRO A 476 29.31 -2.52 25.99
C PRO A 476 28.53 -3.83 25.96
N LEU A 477 27.65 -4.02 24.97
CA LEU A 477 27.01 -5.33 24.76
C LEU A 477 28.08 -6.40 24.46
N PRO A 478 28.02 -7.58 25.10
CA PRO A 478 28.82 -8.74 24.70
C PRO A 478 28.75 -9.04 23.20
N GLU A 479 29.86 -9.52 22.62
CA GLU A 479 29.98 -9.83 21.19
C GLU A 479 29.25 -11.13 20.80
N ASN A 480 29.08 -12.04 21.76
CA ASN A 480 28.40 -13.33 21.60
C ASN A 480 26.86 -13.23 21.57
N ILE A 481 26.31 -12.05 21.34
CA ILE A 481 24.88 -11.78 21.25
C ILE A 481 24.42 -11.89 19.79
N ILE A 482 23.36 -12.67 19.58
CA ILE A 482 22.70 -12.87 18.29
C ILE A 482 21.30 -12.30 18.39
N ILE A 483 20.93 -11.45 17.43
CA ILE A 483 19.61 -10.82 17.34
C ILE A 483 18.98 -11.14 15.99
N ASP A 484 17.74 -11.63 16.01
CA ASP A 484 16.91 -11.70 14.81
C ASP A 484 15.76 -10.70 14.92
N VAL A 485 15.64 -9.83 13.93
CA VAL A 485 14.52 -8.89 13.84
C VAL A 485 13.39 -9.55 13.04
N LEU A 486 12.17 -9.45 13.56
CA LEU A 486 10.95 -9.94 12.93
C LEU A 486 9.91 -8.82 12.90
N PHE A 487 9.34 -8.55 11.74
CA PHE A 487 8.16 -7.72 11.58
C PHE A 487 6.99 -8.67 11.31
N SER A 488 6.13 -8.89 12.33
CA SER A 488 5.01 -9.84 12.20
C SER A 488 3.86 -9.55 13.20
N PRO A 489 2.63 -10.04 12.95
CA PRO A 489 1.53 -9.93 13.90
C PRO A 489 1.82 -10.69 15.21
N ASN A 490 1.96 -9.96 16.31
CA ASN A 490 2.42 -10.51 17.60
C ASN A 490 1.57 -11.66 18.13
N GLN A 491 0.25 -11.63 17.97
CA GLN A 491 -0.62 -12.73 18.43
C GLN A 491 -0.31 -14.06 17.74
N THR A 492 0.09 -14.03 16.46
CA THR A 492 0.47 -15.25 15.72
C THR A 492 1.78 -15.83 16.28
N LEU A 493 2.74 -14.96 16.57
CA LEU A 493 4.02 -15.33 17.18
C LEU A 493 3.85 -15.91 18.60
N LYS A 494 3.10 -15.21 19.46
CA LYS A 494 2.83 -15.60 20.85
C LYS A 494 2.11 -16.96 20.92
N ASN A 495 1.10 -17.18 20.07
CA ASN A 495 0.39 -18.45 19.97
C ASN A 495 1.32 -19.62 19.61
N LEU A 496 2.34 -19.41 18.77
CA LEU A 496 3.29 -20.46 18.37
C LEU A 496 4.34 -20.83 19.43
N PHE A 497 4.50 -20.01 20.48
CA PHE A 497 5.38 -20.30 21.63
C PHE A 497 4.62 -20.65 22.92
N CYS A 498 3.35 -20.25 23.03
CA CYS A 498 2.43 -20.55 24.13
C CYS A 498 1.32 -21.50 23.67
N CYS A 499 1.70 -22.60 23.00
CA CYS A 499 0.77 -23.60 22.51
C CYS A 499 0.41 -24.63 23.60
N MET A 500 -0.86 -25.06 23.58
CA MET A 500 -1.28 -26.35 24.14
C MET A 500 -0.80 -26.69 25.56
N SER A 501 -0.79 -25.72 26.49
CA SER A 501 -0.83 -26.08 27.91
C SER A 501 -2.09 -26.91 28.18
N ALA A 502 -2.00 -27.93 29.05
CA ALA A 502 -3.13 -28.81 29.33
C ALA A 502 -4.34 -28.04 29.86
N ASP A 503 -4.08 -27.02 30.68
CA ASP A 503 -5.06 -26.08 31.26
C ASP A 503 -5.77 -25.26 30.18
N ILE A 504 -5.05 -24.61 29.26
CA ILE A 504 -5.66 -23.81 28.18
C ILE A 504 -6.40 -24.73 27.19
N LYS A 505 -5.86 -25.91 26.90
CA LYS A 505 -6.50 -26.88 25.99
C LYS A 505 -7.81 -27.41 26.58
N SER A 506 -7.80 -27.87 27.84
CA SER A 506 -9.00 -28.35 28.52
C SER A 506 -10.01 -27.22 28.75
N LEU A 507 -9.58 -25.99 29.02
CA LEU A 507 -10.47 -24.82 29.06
C LEU A 507 -11.17 -24.60 27.70
N ILE A 508 -10.43 -24.63 26.59
CA ILE A 508 -11.01 -24.49 25.23
C ILE A 508 -11.98 -25.63 24.89
N GLU A 509 -11.72 -26.85 25.40
CA GLU A 509 -12.56 -28.02 25.17
C GLU A 509 -13.83 -28.04 26.08
N ASN A 510 -13.73 -27.49 27.29
CA ASN A 510 -14.84 -27.38 28.26
C ASN A 510 -15.79 -26.19 28.01
N ILE A 511 -15.42 -25.23 27.15
CA ILE A 511 -16.28 -24.08 26.84
C ILE A 511 -17.51 -24.54 26.04
N SER A 512 -18.70 -24.40 26.65
CA SER A 512 -20.01 -24.76 26.07
C SER A 512 -20.27 -24.07 24.72
N GLU A 513 -21.03 -24.73 23.85
CA GLU A 513 -21.44 -24.22 22.53
C GLU A 513 -22.28 -22.94 22.63
N GLU A 514 -22.93 -22.71 23.77
CA GLU A 514 -23.86 -21.60 23.99
C GLU A 514 -23.17 -20.25 24.20
N THR A 515 -21.88 -20.24 24.61
CA THR A 515 -21.12 -19.03 24.97
C THR A 515 -20.64 -18.16 23.77
N GLY A 516 -21.29 -18.31 22.61
CA GLY A 516 -21.22 -17.30 21.54
C GLY A 516 -19.89 -17.18 20.77
N LEU A 517 -19.02 -18.20 20.76
CA LEU A 517 -17.92 -18.28 19.79
C LEU A 517 -18.43 -18.79 18.43
N ARG A 518 -18.99 -17.86 17.64
CA ARG A 518 -19.33 -17.99 16.20
C ARG A 518 -19.94 -19.34 15.79
N ARG A 519 -21.27 -19.45 15.98
CA ARG A 519 -22.11 -20.55 15.44
C ARG A 519 -21.70 -20.88 13.99
N GLY A 520 -21.35 -22.14 13.74
CA GLY A 520 -20.93 -22.65 12.42
C GLY A 520 -19.43 -22.87 12.20
N GLU A 521 -18.53 -22.23 12.96
CA GLU A 521 -17.08 -22.37 12.72
C GLU A 521 -16.45 -23.64 13.35
N ARG A 522 -17.12 -24.30 14.32
CA ARG A 522 -16.65 -25.55 14.98
C ARG A 522 -16.53 -26.77 14.07
N ALA A 523 -17.51 -27.00 13.19
CA ALA A 523 -17.77 -28.32 12.57
C ALA A 523 -17.10 -28.58 11.19
N GLY A 524 -16.09 -27.80 10.80
CA GLY A 524 -15.38 -28.01 9.53
C GLY A 524 -14.00 -28.61 9.73
N ASN A 525 -13.54 -29.42 8.77
CA ASN A 525 -12.23 -30.08 8.80
C ASN A 525 -11.09 -29.05 8.78
N TRP A 526 -10.54 -28.75 9.96
CA TRP A 526 -9.30 -27.97 10.10
C TRP A 526 -8.11 -28.89 9.79
N LYS A 527 -7.30 -28.50 8.80
CA LYS A 527 -6.23 -29.35 8.23
C LYS A 527 -5.05 -29.52 9.20
N ASN A 528 -4.79 -28.49 10.01
CA ASN A 528 -3.96 -28.55 11.20
C ASN A 528 -4.82 -28.21 12.42
N VAL A 529 -4.87 -29.10 13.41
CA VAL A 529 -5.74 -28.95 14.58
C VAL A 529 -5.26 -27.82 15.50
N ASN A 530 -3.96 -27.54 15.55
CA ASN A 530 -3.40 -26.46 16.37
C ASN A 530 -3.90 -25.08 15.90
N ASP A 531 -4.05 -24.89 14.59
CA ASP A 531 -4.54 -23.63 14.01
C ASP A 531 -5.99 -23.32 14.43
N ARG A 532 -6.82 -24.35 14.65
CA ARG A 532 -8.16 -24.22 15.26
C ARG A 532 -8.07 -23.71 16.69
N TYR A 533 -7.21 -24.30 17.52
CA TYR A 533 -7.06 -23.88 18.91
C TYR A 533 -6.52 -22.46 19.01
N TYR A 534 -5.52 -22.09 18.20
CA TYR A 534 -4.99 -20.72 18.16
C TYR A 534 -6.05 -19.69 17.74
N TYR A 535 -6.90 -20.05 16.78
CA TYR A 535 -8.01 -19.20 16.34
C TYR A 535 -9.06 -18.99 17.46
N VAL A 536 -9.41 -20.06 18.18
CA VAL A 536 -10.32 -19.99 19.34
C VAL A 536 -9.69 -19.18 20.49
N LEU A 537 -8.42 -19.43 20.80
CA LEU A 537 -7.68 -18.73 21.85
C LEU A 537 -7.65 -17.21 21.62
N THR A 538 -7.37 -16.75 20.40
CA THR A 538 -7.43 -15.32 20.07
C THR A 538 -8.80 -14.71 20.38
N GLY A 539 -9.89 -15.39 20.02
CA GLY A 539 -11.26 -14.93 20.34
C GLY A 539 -11.65 -14.99 21.82
N LEU A 540 -10.88 -15.71 22.66
CA LEU A 540 -11.02 -15.71 24.12
C LEU A 540 -10.20 -14.60 24.76
N LEU A 541 -8.98 -14.35 24.30
CA LEU A 541 -8.10 -13.25 24.76
C LEU A 541 -8.71 -11.86 24.47
N GLU A 542 -9.46 -11.75 23.37
CA GLU A 542 -10.28 -10.57 23.05
C GLU A 542 -11.41 -10.32 24.06
N ARG A 543 -11.95 -11.37 24.70
CA ARG A 543 -13.20 -11.32 25.49
C ARG A 543 -13.04 -11.47 27.00
N ASN A 544 -11.96 -12.11 27.46
CA ASN A 544 -11.79 -12.49 28.86
C ASN A 544 -10.40 -12.07 29.36
N GLU A 545 -10.41 -11.18 30.36
CA GLU A 545 -9.22 -10.59 30.98
C GLU A 545 -8.42 -11.59 31.83
N THR A 546 -9.07 -12.44 32.61
CA THR A 546 -8.34 -13.40 33.47
C THR A 546 -7.61 -14.46 32.63
N ILE A 547 -8.16 -14.84 31.48
CA ILE A 547 -7.46 -15.67 30.49
C ILE A 547 -6.29 -14.91 29.85
N ARG A 548 -6.46 -13.60 29.59
CA ARG A 548 -5.44 -12.73 29.00
C ARG A 548 -4.23 -12.56 29.91
N ASP A 549 -4.44 -12.36 31.21
CA ASP A 549 -3.34 -12.19 32.17
C ASP A 549 -2.65 -13.51 32.50
N ALA A 550 -3.39 -14.61 32.66
CA ALA A 550 -2.79 -15.94 32.79
C ALA A 550 -1.93 -16.30 31.55
N TYR A 551 -2.35 -15.87 30.35
CA TYR A 551 -1.59 -16.02 29.12
C TYR A 551 -0.37 -15.08 29.04
N ARG A 552 -0.48 -13.83 29.53
CA ARG A 552 0.64 -12.86 29.67
C ARG A 552 1.75 -13.42 30.58
N SER A 553 1.42 -13.86 31.79
CA SER A 553 2.41 -14.44 32.71
C SER A 553 3.02 -15.76 32.21
N ARG A 554 2.28 -16.53 31.41
CA ARG A 554 2.82 -17.73 30.72
C ARG A 554 3.79 -17.37 29.60
N LEU A 555 3.59 -16.26 28.88
CA LEU A 555 4.58 -15.75 27.92
C LEU A 555 5.85 -15.25 28.62
N GLU A 556 5.70 -14.53 29.72
CA GLU A 556 6.82 -13.96 30.49
C GLU A 556 7.73 -15.05 31.08
N SER A 557 7.15 -16.08 31.72
CA SER A 557 7.90 -17.26 32.19
C SER A 557 8.52 -18.10 31.05
N ASN A 558 8.02 -17.95 29.83
CA ASN A 558 8.54 -18.55 28.60
C ASN A 558 9.61 -17.65 27.91
N GLY A 559 10.07 -16.58 28.57
CA GLY A 559 11.18 -15.74 28.10
C GLY A 559 10.76 -14.56 27.21
N PHE A 560 9.48 -14.19 27.16
CA PHE A 560 9.03 -12.95 26.53
C PHE A 560 9.16 -11.76 27.47
N THR A 561 9.41 -10.58 26.91
CA THR A 561 9.15 -9.28 27.53
C THR A 561 8.21 -8.54 26.59
N LEU A 562 7.01 -8.22 27.07
CA LEU A 562 5.99 -7.54 26.29
C LEU A 562 6.13 -6.03 26.50
N MET A 563 6.37 -5.29 25.42
CA MET A 563 6.69 -3.86 25.48
C MET A 563 5.60 -3.07 24.76
N GLU A 564 4.84 -2.28 25.54
CA GLU A 564 3.79 -1.38 25.06
C GLU A 564 4.40 0.02 24.78
N ASP A 565 3.62 0.97 24.23
CA ASP A 565 4.17 2.20 23.64
C ASP A 565 4.59 3.27 24.65
N GLY A 566 5.84 3.23 25.09
CA GLY A 566 6.45 4.22 25.97
C GLY A 566 6.99 5.49 25.29
N HIS A 567 6.99 5.58 23.95
CA HIS A 567 7.67 6.65 23.20
C HIS A 567 6.79 7.29 22.12
N ALA A 568 5.46 7.31 22.31
CA ALA A 568 4.49 7.94 21.42
C ALA A 568 4.67 7.59 19.91
N SER A 569 4.85 6.30 19.64
CA SER A 569 5.28 5.76 18.33
C SER A 569 4.27 4.83 17.65
N ALA A 570 3.19 4.49 18.36
CA ALA A 570 2.22 3.44 18.08
C ALA A 570 2.80 2.01 17.93
N LEU A 571 4.03 1.77 18.38
CA LEU A 571 4.69 0.47 18.35
C LEU A 571 4.27 -0.41 19.53
N ILE A 572 4.33 -1.72 19.28
CA ILE A 572 4.32 -2.75 20.32
C ILE A 572 5.43 -3.72 19.92
N VAL A 573 6.30 -4.06 20.87
CA VAL A 573 7.46 -4.92 20.64
C VAL A 573 7.40 -6.11 21.59
N ASP A 574 7.70 -7.30 21.07
CA ASP A 574 7.95 -8.48 21.89
C ASP A 574 9.44 -8.81 21.79
N LEU A 575 10.18 -8.63 22.89
CA LEU A 575 11.54 -9.11 23.02
C LEU A 575 11.51 -10.54 23.56
N ILE A 576 12.17 -11.49 22.90
CA ILE A 576 12.15 -12.90 23.27
C ILE A 576 13.58 -13.38 23.54
N ASN A 577 13.86 -13.79 24.78
CA ASN A 577 15.11 -14.43 25.18
C ASN A 577 15.03 -15.94 24.89
N VAL A 578 15.76 -16.41 23.88
CA VAL A 578 15.69 -17.80 23.39
C VAL A 578 16.19 -18.83 24.41
N SER A 579 17.00 -18.41 25.39
CA SER A 579 17.40 -19.28 26.52
C SER A 579 16.26 -19.58 27.49
N GLY A 580 15.23 -18.73 27.55
CA GLY A 580 14.02 -18.90 28.35
C GLY A 580 13.08 -19.96 27.78
N ILE A 581 12.79 -19.86 26.48
CA ILE A 581 11.76 -20.62 25.74
C ILE A 581 11.65 -22.10 26.15
N SER A 582 10.46 -22.51 26.59
CA SER A 582 10.06 -23.89 26.87
C SER A 582 9.75 -24.63 25.56
N PRO A 583 10.53 -25.67 25.17
CA PRO A 583 10.29 -26.37 23.91
C PRO A 583 8.98 -27.16 23.86
N GLU A 584 8.38 -27.51 25.00
CA GLU A 584 7.11 -28.24 25.03
C GLU A 584 5.90 -27.33 24.83
N GLU A 585 6.00 -26.05 25.19
CA GLU A 585 4.96 -25.05 24.93
C GLU A 585 5.09 -24.47 23.51
N ALA A 586 6.22 -24.67 22.84
CA ALA A 586 6.36 -24.36 21.42
C ALA A 586 5.49 -25.28 20.54
N ASP A 587 4.99 -24.73 19.43
CA ASP A 587 4.22 -25.44 18.40
C ASP A 587 4.92 -26.76 17.99
N PRO A 588 4.20 -27.86 17.77
CA PRO A 588 4.78 -29.16 17.39
C PRO A 588 5.77 -29.09 16.20
N ALA A 589 5.58 -28.20 15.24
CA ALA A 589 6.48 -28.03 14.10
C ALA A 589 7.77 -27.24 14.42
N LEU A 590 7.86 -26.63 15.63
CA LEU A 590 8.96 -25.80 16.10
C LEU A 590 9.73 -26.41 17.29
N ARG A 591 9.18 -27.37 18.05
CA ARG A 591 9.82 -27.92 19.28
C ARG A 591 11.28 -28.32 19.09
N THR A 592 11.59 -29.05 18.02
CA THR A 592 12.94 -29.55 17.74
C THR A 592 13.95 -28.43 17.45
N CYS A 593 13.55 -27.36 16.75
CA CYS A 593 14.44 -26.21 16.54
C CYS A 593 14.50 -25.31 17.77
N ALA A 594 13.40 -25.13 18.50
CA ALA A 594 13.36 -24.40 19.78
C ALA A 594 14.26 -25.03 20.84
N ALA A 595 14.21 -26.36 21.04
CA ALA A 595 15.09 -27.08 21.96
C ALA A 595 16.58 -26.91 21.59
N LYS A 596 16.90 -27.04 20.30
CA LYS A 596 18.27 -26.81 19.79
C LYS A 596 18.70 -25.35 19.98
N ALA A 597 17.84 -24.37 19.75
CA ALA A 597 18.15 -22.95 19.88
C ALA A 597 18.35 -22.56 21.35
N ARG A 598 17.43 -22.96 22.23
CA ARG A 598 17.53 -22.79 23.70
C ARG A 598 18.84 -23.35 24.24
N LYS A 599 19.25 -24.53 23.78
CA LYS A 599 20.53 -25.16 24.14
C LYS A 599 21.71 -24.28 23.71
N ARG A 600 21.82 -23.92 22.42
CA ARG A 600 22.92 -23.05 21.91
C ARG A 600 22.95 -21.68 22.59
N SER A 601 21.78 -21.14 22.96
CA SER A 601 21.68 -19.88 23.69
C SER A 601 22.15 -19.95 25.14
N ARG A 602 22.14 -21.13 25.76
CA ARG A 602 22.71 -21.38 27.10
C ARG A 602 24.19 -21.73 27.03
N GLU A 603 24.63 -22.39 25.96
CA GLU A 603 26.03 -22.78 25.71
C GLU A 603 26.92 -21.62 25.20
N GLY A 604 26.41 -20.38 25.18
CA GLY A 604 27.22 -19.17 25.00
C GLY A 604 26.84 -18.27 23.84
N LYS A 605 25.92 -18.65 22.95
CA LYS A 605 25.41 -17.78 21.87
C LYS A 605 24.12 -17.05 22.29
N ARG A 606 24.24 -15.99 23.10
CA ARG A 606 23.10 -15.29 23.74
C ARG A 606 22.09 -14.78 22.68
N HIS A 607 21.01 -15.53 22.44
CA HIS A 607 20.12 -15.35 21.28
C HIS A 607 18.81 -14.68 21.69
N PHE A 608 18.48 -13.59 21.00
CA PHE A 608 17.25 -12.82 21.18
C PHE A 608 16.51 -12.66 19.86
N ILE A 609 15.18 -12.59 19.93
CA ILE A 609 14.31 -12.21 18.80
C ILE A 609 13.61 -10.92 19.19
N ILE A 610 13.63 -9.92 18.29
CA ILE A 610 12.89 -8.66 18.44
C ILE A 610 11.73 -8.71 17.44
N ASN A 611 10.50 -8.91 17.93
CA ASN A 611 9.30 -8.84 17.08
C ASN A 611 8.63 -7.47 17.19
N VAL A 612 8.39 -6.79 16.07
CA VAL A 612 7.68 -5.50 16.03
C VAL A 612 6.31 -5.69 15.39
N ASP A 613 5.25 -5.39 16.13
CA ASP A 613 3.86 -5.66 15.74
C ASP A 613 3.24 -4.54 14.89
N LYS A 614 2.69 -4.92 13.74
CA LYS A 614 1.82 -4.06 12.90
C LYS A 614 2.44 -2.68 12.61
N THR A 615 3.69 -2.69 12.14
CA THR A 615 4.31 -1.58 11.39
C THR A 615 3.45 -1.17 10.19
N PHE A 616 3.68 0.03 9.64
CA PHE A 616 3.01 0.48 8.43
C PHE A 616 3.91 1.33 7.54
N GLY A 617 3.83 1.13 6.22
CA GLY A 617 4.41 2.04 5.24
C GLY A 617 5.92 2.24 5.44
N ALA A 618 6.36 3.48 5.26
CA ALA A 618 7.74 3.91 5.47
C ALA A 618 8.18 3.86 6.96
N GLN A 619 7.28 3.75 7.94
CA GLN A 619 7.65 3.64 9.36
C GLN A 619 8.61 2.47 9.61
N ILE A 620 8.45 1.36 8.88
CA ILE A 620 9.30 0.17 9.03
C ILE A 620 10.78 0.45 8.74
N GLU A 621 11.07 1.44 7.90
CA GLU A 621 12.42 1.87 7.53
C GLU A 621 13.12 2.54 8.71
N ALA A 622 12.48 3.53 9.34
CA ALA A 622 13.01 4.24 10.51
C ALA A 622 13.25 3.31 11.71
N ILE A 623 12.30 2.42 11.99
CA ILE A 623 12.44 1.40 13.06
C ILE A 623 13.64 0.49 12.78
N LEU A 624 13.73 -0.05 11.55
CA LEU A 624 14.81 -0.94 11.17
C LEU A 624 16.16 -0.22 11.19
N ARG A 625 16.22 1.04 10.75
CA ARG A 625 17.41 1.89 10.82
C ARG A 625 17.93 2.02 12.24
N SER A 626 17.07 2.37 13.20
CA SER A 626 17.48 2.57 14.59
C SER A 626 17.91 1.26 15.24
N LEU A 627 17.22 0.14 14.98
CA LEU A 627 17.68 -1.20 15.39
C LEU A 627 19.05 -1.57 14.80
N LEU A 628 19.28 -1.30 13.50
CA LEU A 628 20.56 -1.56 12.82
C LEU A 628 21.70 -0.71 13.37
N LEU A 629 21.46 0.56 13.72
CA LEU A 629 22.45 1.45 14.32
C LEU A 629 22.76 1.05 15.78
N THR A 630 21.78 0.60 16.56
CA THR A 630 21.98 0.20 17.97
C THR A 630 22.68 -1.16 18.11
N PHE A 631 22.39 -2.13 17.24
CA PHE A 631 22.88 -3.51 17.39
C PHE A 631 23.96 -3.93 16.38
N GLY A 632 24.00 -3.29 15.20
CA GLY A 632 25.04 -3.50 14.19
C GLY A 632 25.22 -4.96 13.78
N SER A 633 26.47 -5.45 13.86
CA SER A 633 26.87 -6.81 13.51
C SER A 633 26.20 -7.94 14.32
N ARG A 634 25.51 -7.62 15.43
CA ARG A 634 24.76 -8.60 16.24
C ARG A 634 23.46 -9.05 15.57
N ILE A 635 22.94 -8.29 14.59
CA ILE A 635 21.73 -8.68 13.84
C ILE A 635 22.09 -9.74 12.78
N GLN A 636 21.62 -10.97 12.97
CA GLN A 636 21.88 -12.11 12.08
C GLN A 636 20.89 -12.17 10.92
N SER A 637 19.60 -11.90 11.17
CA SER A 637 18.59 -11.82 10.13
C SER A 637 17.49 -10.79 10.40
N VAL A 638 16.86 -10.34 9.31
CA VAL A 638 15.70 -9.45 9.32
C VAL A 638 14.59 -10.11 8.51
N ASN A 639 13.43 -10.25 9.13
CA ASN A 639 12.35 -11.10 8.64
C ASN A 639 11.06 -10.30 8.60
N LEU A 640 10.28 -10.40 7.51
CA LEU A 640 9.00 -9.74 7.36
C LEU A 640 7.92 -10.76 6.98
N SER A 641 6.85 -10.80 7.79
CA SER A 641 5.62 -11.54 7.49
C SER A 641 4.38 -10.70 7.73
N GLY A 642 3.40 -10.85 6.85
CA GLY A 642 2.17 -10.11 6.93
C GLY A 642 1.23 -10.36 5.76
N LYS A 643 0.32 -9.42 5.59
CA LYS A 643 -0.71 -9.40 4.55
C LYS A 643 -0.12 -8.90 3.24
N ALA A 644 -0.46 -9.54 2.14
CA ALA A 644 -0.34 -9.00 0.80
C ALA A 644 -1.66 -9.15 0.06
N ALA A 645 -1.94 -8.24 -0.87
CA ALA A 645 -3.06 -8.35 -1.78
C ALA A 645 -2.61 -9.14 -3.03
N GLY A 646 -3.27 -10.24 -3.35
CA GLY A 646 -2.88 -11.09 -4.48
C GLY A 646 -3.28 -10.48 -5.83
N LEU A 647 -2.34 -10.45 -6.77
CA LEU A 647 -2.59 -10.18 -8.19
C LEU A 647 -2.72 -11.48 -9.01
N ARG A 648 -2.27 -12.58 -8.41
CA ARG A 648 -2.27 -13.93 -8.95
C ARG A 648 -2.76 -14.93 -7.90
N GLY A 649 -3.36 -16.04 -8.34
CA GLY A 649 -3.86 -17.09 -7.47
C GLY A 649 -5.21 -16.77 -6.82
N ASN A 650 -5.35 -17.12 -5.55
CA ASN A 650 -6.57 -17.04 -4.76
C ASN A 650 -6.31 -16.45 -3.37
N ARG A 651 -7.37 -15.96 -2.75
CA ARG A 651 -7.37 -15.59 -1.33
C ARG A 651 -7.05 -16.81 -0.45
N GLY A 652 -6.09 -16.67 0.45
CA GLY A 652 -5.57 -17.75 1.30
C GLY A 652 -4.24 -18.33 0.82
N ASP A 653 -3.83 -18.10 -0.43
CA ASP A 653 -2.51 -18.49 -0.95
C ASP A 653 -1.34 -17.80 -0.19
N VAL A 654 -0.12 -18.30 -0.42
CA VAL A 654 1.12 -17.76 0.13
C VAL A 654 1.96 -17.13 -0.97
N VAL A 655 2.60 -15.99 -0.67
CA VAL A 655 3.49 -15.28 -1.60
C VAL A 655 4.92 -15.29 -1.07
N LEU A 656 5.80 -15.98 -1.78
CA LEU A 656 7.24 -15.98 -1.57
C LEU A 656 7.87 -15.09 -2.66
N PRO A 657 8.20 -13.81 -2.39
CA PRO A 657 8.84 -12.99 -3.40
C PRO A 657 10.27 -13.46 -3.67
N LYS A 658 10.71 -13.38 -4.93
CA LYS A 658 12.13 -13.42 -5.34
C LYS A 658 12.67 -12.05 -5.75
N LYS A 659 11.75 -11.14 -6.05
CA LYS A 659 11.96 -9.75 -6.49
C LYS A 659 10.95 -8.87 -5.75
N LEU A 660 11.43 -7.74 -5.25
CA LEU A 660 10.64 -6.64 -4.70
C LEU A 660 10.79 -5.44 -5.63
N ILE A 661 9.73 -4.65 -5.76
CA ILE A 661 9.73 -3.37 -6.48
C ILE A 661 9.20 -2.28 -5.55
N PHE A 662 9.77 -1.06 -5.61
CA PHE A 662 9.16 0.13 -5.00
C PHE A 662 8.66 1.09 -6.07
N SER A 663 7.40 1.49 -5.94
CA SER A 663 6.59 2.24 -6.91
C SER A 663 6.91 3.74 -6.96
N LYS A 664 8.18 4.12 -7.06
CA LYS A 664 8.64 5.52 -7.02
C LYS A 664 8.03 6.42 -8.08
N GLN A 665 7.82 5.89 -9.29
CA GLN A 665 7.30 6.66 -10.42
C GLN A 665 5.91 7.25 -10.11
N THR A 666 5.14 6.61 -9.23
CA THR A 666 3.78 7.03 -8.86
C THR A 666 3.68 8.36 -8.15
N PHE A 667 4.76 8.84 -7.52
CA PHE A 667 4.80 10.14 -6.84
C PHE A 667 5.93 11.06 -7.35
N GLY A 668 6.58 10.69 -8.46
CA GLY A 668 7.48 11.57 -9.20
C GLY A 668 8.87 11.77 -8.57
N GLU A 669 9.30 10.89 -7.65
CA GLU A 669 10.65 10.93 -7.05
C GLU A 669 11.73 10.59 -8.09
N ASP A 670 11.49 9.56 -8.90
CA ASP A 670 12.48 8.99 -9.83
C ASP A 670 11.87 8.64 -11.20
N SER A 671 12.73 8.59 -12.22
CA SER A 671 12.35 8.14 -13.56
C SER A 671 12.16 6.62 -13.70
N THR A 672 12.60 5.84 -12.71
CA THR A 672 12.56 4.36 -12.68
C THR A 672 12.18 3.84 -11.30
N ASP A 673 11.30 2.84 -11.24
CA ASP A 673 11.00 2.12 -9.99
C ASP A 673 12.21 1.32 -9.46
N GLU A 674 12.43 1.32 -8.15
CA GLU A 674 13.55 0.60 -7.54
C GLU A 674 13.28 -0.91 -7.50
N ILE A 675 14.27 -1.73 -7.92
CA ILE A 675 14.15 -3.19 -7.98
C ILE A 675 15.18 -3.83 -7.03
N ARG A 676 14.71 -4.69 -6.12
CA ARG A 676 15.56 -5.46 -5.19
C ARG A 676 15.27 -6.95 -5.27
N LEU A 677 16.26 -7.78 -4.92
CA LEU A 677 16.21 -9.24 -5.07
C LEU A 677 16.36 -9.90 -3.70
N CYS A 678 15.38 -10.73 -3.32
CA CYS A 678 15.17 -11.20 -1.95
C CYS A 678 15.09 -12.74 -1.85
N ASN A 679 15.07 -13.28 -0.62
CA ASN A 679 14.98 -14.72 -0.28
C ASN A 679 16.09 -15.65 -0.85
N ARG A 680 17.00 -15.13 -1.69
CA ARG A 680 18.07 -15.86 -2.39
C ARG A 680 18.87 -16.79 -1.47
N LYS A 681 18.98 -18.07 -1.89
CA LYS A 681 19.86 -19.12 -1.33
C LYS A 681 19.62 -19.56 0.12
N ARG A 682 18.67 -18.99 0.87
CA ARG A 682 18.45 -19.29 2.30
C ARG A 682 16.99 -19.45 2.73
N PHE A 683 16.04 -19.26 1.81
CA PHE A 683 14.63 -19.49 2.09
C PHE A 683 13.88 -19.83 0.79
N GLY A 684 13.19 -20.98 0.75
CA GLY A 684 12.60 -21.54 -0.46
C GLY A 684 11.15 -22.00 -0.32
N ILE A 685 10.62 -22.63 -1.37
CA ILE A 685 9.26 -23.19 -1.39
C ILE A 685 9.20 -24.43 -0.49
N GLU A 686 10.28 -25.21 -0.51
CA GLU A 686 10.55 -26.38 0.31
C GLU A 686 10.47 -26.12 1.83
N ASP A 687 10.69 -24.87 2.26
CA ASP A 687 10.56 -24.47 3.67
C ASP A 687 9.11 -24.22 4.11
N ILE A 688 8.18 -24.11 3.14
CA ILE A 688 6.79 -23.67 3.34
C ILE A 688 5.81 -24.81 3.05
N THR A 689 5.98 -25.54 1.94
CA THR A 689 5.06 -26.60 1.52
C THR A 689 4.79 -27.66 2.62
N PRO A 690 5.78 -28.15 3.38
CA PRO A 690 5.54 -29.10 4.48
C PRO A 690 4.73 -28.53 5.65
N LEU A 691 4.58 -27.21 5.74
CA LEU A 691 3.85 -26.51 6.81
C LEU A 691 2.43 -26.11 6.40
N LEU A 692 2.14 -26.11 5.10
CA LEU A 692 0.77 -26.00 4.57
C LEU A 692 0.02 -27.34 4.72
N GLY A 693 0.72 -28.45 4.47
CA GLY A 693 0.18 -29.81 4.53
C GLY A 693 -0.55 -30.23 3.25
N GLU A 694 -0.50 -31.52 2.92
CA GLU A 694 -0.93 -32.07 1.62
C GLU A 694 -2.40 -31.78 1.28
N SER A 695 -3.28 -31.75 2.28
CA SER A 695 -4.70 -31.43 2.10
C SER A 695 -4.96 -29.94 1.83
N CYS A 696 -3.95 -29.06 1.90
CA CYS A 696 -4.12 -27.63 1.81
C CYS A 696 -4.25 -27.15 0.36
N SER A 697 -5.26 -26.30 0.14
CA SER A 697 -5.62 -25.71 -1.14
C SER A 697 -4.78 -24.47 -1.47
N ALA A 698 -4.04 -23.95 -0.48
CA ALA A 698 -3.19 -22.79 -0.65
C ALA A 698 -1.91 -23.13 -1.41
N THR A 699 -1.67 -22.39 -2.49
CA THR A 699 -0.50 -22.50 -3.35
C THR A 699 0.57 -21.47 -2.96
N VAL A 700 1.83 -21.72 -3.32
CA VAL A 700 2.97 -20.83 -3.04
C VAL A 700 3.41 -20.09 -4.32
N HIS A 701 3.08 -18.81 -4.41
CA HIS A 701 3.43 -17.96 -5.57
C HIS A 701 4.86 -17.42 -5.42
N HIS A 702 5.79 -18.03 -6.16
CA HIS A 702 7.21 -17.64 -6.18
C HIS A 702 7.50 -16.55 -7.24
N GLY A 703 7.12 -15.30 -6.94
CA GLY A 703 6.98 -14.22 -7.92
C GLY A 703 7.60 -12.88 -7.52
N THR A 704 7.07 -11.80 -8.09
CA THR A 704 7.45 -10.41 -7.79
C THR A 704 6.40 -9.78 -6.88
N CYS A 705 6.83 -9.02 -5.86
CA CYS A 705 5.93 -8.19 -5.04
C CYS A 705 6.22 -6.70 -5.30
N ILE A 706 5.16 -5.88 -5.43
CA ILE A 706 5.26 -4.41 -5.55
C ILE A 706 4.82 -3.75 -4.23
N THR A 707 5.66 -2.88 -3.69
CA THR A 707 5.32 -2.00 -2.57
C THR A 707 4.70 -0.71 -3.12
N LEU A 708 3.41 -0.47 -2.85
CA LEU A 708 2.74 0.81 -3.14
C LEU A 708 2.72 1.70 -1.88
N PRO A 709 3.01 3.02 -1.99
CA PRO A 709 3.06 3.93 -0.83
C PRO A 709 1.68 4.24 -0.24
N GLY A 710 0.60 4.13 -1.02
CA GLY A 710 -0.76 4.43 -0.57
C GLY A 710 -1.81 3.56 -1.26
N PHE A 711 -2.85 3.15 -0.51
CA PHE A 711 -3.90 2.27 -1.04
C PHE A 711 -4.75 2.93 -2.14
N MET A 712 -4.68 4.25 -2.28
CA MET A 712 -5.27 5.00 -3.39
C MET A 712 -4.78 4.51 -4.76
N LEU A 713 -3.52 4.06 -4.85
CA LEU A 713 -2.93 3.49 -6.07
C LEU A 713 -3.44 2.08 -6.41
N GLN A 714 -4.27 1.45 -5.56
CA GLN A 714 -4.88 0.15 -5.86
C GLN A 714 -6.11 0.31 -6.78
N SER A 715 -5.93 0.96 -7.93
CA SER A 715 -6.91 1.01 -9.03
C SER A 715 -6.63 -0.09 -10.06
N GLN A 716 -7.64 -0.50 -10.84
CA GLN A 716 -7.48 -1.57 -11.83
C GLN A 716 -6.32 -1.33 -12.82
N PRO A 717 -6.17 -0.15 -13.46
CA PRO A 717 -5.06 0.10 -14.38
C PRO A 717 -3.69 -0.06 -13.74
N VAL A 718 -3.50 0.43 -12.50
CA VAL A 718 -2.21 0.37 -11.80
C VAL A 718 -1.85 -1.06 -11.43
N LEU A 719 -2.81 -1.80 -10.89
CA LEU A 719 -2.59 -3.19 -10.50
C LEU A 719 -2.36 -4.09 -11.72
N GLN A 720 -3.10 -3.86 -12.81
CA GLN A 720 -2.95 -4.59 -14.06
C GLN A 720 -1.63 -4.24 -14.79
N PHE A 721 -1.18 -2.99 -14.73
CA PHE A 721 0.17 -2.59 -15.16
C PHE A 721 1.24 -3.41 -14.44
N TYR A 722 1.28 -3.38 -13.10
CA TYR A 722 2.31 -4.12 -12.35
C TYR A 722 2.20 -5.65 -12.53
N LYS A 723 0.98 -6.20 -12.63
CA LYS A 723 0.73 -7.61 -12.92
C LYS A 723 1.32 -8.03 -14.27
N THR A 724 1.04 -7.25 -15.32
CA THR A 724 1.35 -7.59 -16.73
C THR A 724 2.78 -7.22 -17.11
N VAL A 725 3.19 -5.99 -16.83
CA VAL A 725 4.47 -5.40 -17.27
C VAL A 725 5.63 -5.84 -16.38
N HIS A 726 5.40 -6.00 -15.07
CA HIS A 726 6.45 -6.35 -14.10
C HIS A 726 6.34 -7.78 -13.54
N GLY A 727 5.32 -8.54 -13.95
CA GLY A 727 5.08 -9.91 -13.47
C GLY A 727 4.76 -9.99 -11.98
N CYS A 728 4.12 -8.96 -11.41
CA CYS A 728 3.80 -8.92 -9.99
C CYS A 728 2.70 -9.93 -9.64
N THR A 729 3.01 -10.82 -8.70
CA THR A 729 2.07 -11.81 -8.15
C THR A 729 1.28 -11.25 -6.97
N ALA A 730 1.78 -10.19 -6.32
CA ALA A 730 1.12 -9.55 -5.18
C ALA A 730 1.54 -8.08 -4.99
N VAL A 731 0.78 -7.37 -4.17
CA VAL A 731 1.04 -6.01 -3.70
C VAL A 731 1.15 -5.99 -2.18
N ASP A 732 2.10 -5.22 -1.67
CA ASP A 732 2.23 -4.91 -0.24
C ASP A 732 2.47 -3.40 -0.02
N MET A 733 2.76 -2.99 1.22
CA MET A 733 3.03 -1.59 1.58
C MET A 733 4.30 -1.42 2.44
N GLN A 734 5.19 -2.42 2.54
CA GLN A 734 6.31 -2.43 3.50
C GLN A 734 7.61 -3.06 2.97
N SER A 735 7.53 -4.07 2.10
CA SER A 735 8.64 -4.99 1.83
C SER A 735 9.87 -4.32 1.21
N SER A 736 9.69 -3.39 0.27
CA SER A 736 10.81 -2.71 -0.37
C SER A 736 11.49 -1.68 0.53
N TYR A 737 10.79 -1.09 1.52
CA TYR A 737 11.39 -0.22 2.55
C TYR A 737 12.39 -0.99 3.42
N VAL A 738 12.02 -2.20 3.87
CA VAL A 738 12.95 -3.11 4.58
C VAL A 738 14.16 -3.44 3.71
N ALA A 739 13.93 -3.73 2.42
CA ALA A 739 15.01 -4.06 1.50
C ALA A 739 15.93 -2.87 1.20
N ARG A 740 15.39 -1.65 1.11
CA ARG A 740 16.13 -0.39 0.94
C ARG A 740 17.03 -0.12 2.12
N GLN A 741 16.51 -0.14 3.35
CA GLN A 741 17.33 0.16 4.52
C GLN A 741 18.51 -0.82 4.69
N LEU A 742 18.30 -2.09 4.35
CA LEU A 742 19.35 -3.12 4.36
C LEU A 742 20.40 -2.96 3.26
N GLU A 743 20.06 -2.34 2.14
CA GLU A 743 21.01 -1.99 1.08
C GLU A 743 21.81 -0.74 1.46
N GLU A 744 21.13 0.30 1.98
CA GLU A 744 21.76 1.51 2.48
C GLU A 744 22.74 1.25 3.62
N CYS A 745 22.35 0.48 4.65
CA CYS A 745 23.25 0.16 5.76
C CYS A 745 24.46 -0.68 5.34
N ARG A 746 24.38 -1.43 4.23
CA ARG A 746 25.57 -2.06 3.63
C ARG A 746 26.43 -1.03 2.88
N ARG A 747 25.81 -0.15 2.09
CA ARG A 747 26.48 0.93 1.33
C ARG A 747 27.20 1.95 2.23
N THR A 748 26.69 2.20 3.43
CA THR A 748 27.31 3.09 4.44
C THR A 748 28.25 2.37 5.41
N GLY A 749 28.43 1.05 5.28
CA GLY A 749 29.32 0.26 6.14
C GLY A 749 28.77 -0.12 7.51
N VAL A 750 27.55 0.30 7.88
CA VAL A 750 26.85 -0.10 9.13
C VAL A 750 26.66 -1.62 9.21
N LEU A 751 26.48 -2.28 8.06
CA LEU A 751 26.43 -3.74 7.92
C LEU A 751 27.64 -4.27 7.13
N HIS A 752 28.69 -4.66 7.84
CA HIS A 752 29.90 -5.27 7.28
C HIS A 752 29.67 -6.64 6.59
N GLN A 753 28.52 -7.28 6.78
CA GLN A 753 28.19 -8.59 6.20
C GLN A 753 26.79 -8.62 5.59
N THR A 754 26.57 -9.56 4.67
CA THR A 754 25.23 -9.82 4.12
C THR A 754 24.41 -10.61 5.14
N ILE A 755 23.74 -9.89 6.05
CA ILE A 755 22.74 -10.47 6.95
C ILE A 755 21.60 -11.11 6.14
N SER A 756 20.99 -12.16 6.68
CA SER A 756 19.93 -12.88 5.96
C SER A 756 18.63 -12.05 5.97
N SER A 757 17.97 -11.87 4.82
CA SER A 757 16.66 -11.23 4.75
C SER A 757 15.60 -12.17 4.20
N ARG A 758 14.52 -12.36 4.96
CA ARG A 758 13.43 -13.30 4.63
C ARG A 758 12.08 -12.56 4.55
N TYR A 759 11.33 -12.82 3.49
CA TYR A 759 10.05 -12.14 3.21
C TYR A 759 9.01 -13.19 2.85
N LEU A 760 7.86 -13.20 3.52
CA LEU A 760 6.81 -14.18 3.27
C LEU A 760 5.42 -13.66 3.65
N PHE A 761 4.49 -13.66 2.70
CA PHE A 761 3.16 -13.07 2.90
C PHE A 761 2.05 -14.08 2.67
N TYR A 762 0.86 -13.80 3.22
CA TYR A 762 -0.38 -14.51 2.93
C TYR A 762 -1.36 -13.58 2.18
N CYS A 763 -2.03 -14.12 1.16
CA CYS A 763 -3.04 -13.40 0.36
C CYS A 763 -4.33 -13.24 1.18
N ASP A 764 -4.53 -12.08 1.83
CA ASP A 764 -5.75 -11.83 2.61
C ASP A 764 -6.85 -11.10 1.83
N ASP A 765 -6.54 -10.59 0.64
CA ASP A 765 -7.46 -10.02 -0.34
C ASP A 765 -6.98 -10.25 -1.78
N MET A 766 -7.88 -10.10 -2.75
CA MET A 766 -7.64 -10.26 -4.20
C MET A 766 -8.31 -9.10 -4.97
N PRO A 767 -7.67 -7.91 -5.06
CA PRO A 767 -8.31 -6.69 -5.58
C PRO A 767 -8.76 -6.79 -7.04
N LEU A 768 -8.03 -7.53 -7.89
CA LEU A 768 -8.41 -7.84 -9.28
C LEU A 768 -9.31 -9.10 -9.40
N GLY A 769 -9.72 -9.70 -8.29
CA GLY A 769 -10.39 -11.00 -8.27
C GLY A 769 -9.44 -12.19 -8.52
N ASN A 770 -10.02 -13.38 -8.66
CA ASN A 770 -9.29 -14.60 -9.03
C ASN A 770 -9.12 -14.69 -10.56
N GLU A 771 -8.09 -15.41 -11.04
CA GLU A 771 -7.79 -15.59 -12.48
C GLU A 771 -9.00 -16.09 -13.32
N ASN A 772 -9.95 -16.80 -12.70
CA ASN A 772 -11.12 -17.40 -13.37
C ASN A 772 -12.43 -16.60 -13.18
N GLY A 773 -12.38 -15.37 -12.63
CA GLY A 773 -13.58 -14.55 -12.35
C GLY A 773 -14.53 -15.14 -11.28
N SER A 774 -14.12 -16.21 -10.59
CA SER A 774 -14.95 -16.93 -9.63
C SER A 774 -15.18 -16.15 -8.33
N VAL A 775 -16.38 -16.28 -7.76
CA VAL A 775 -16.76 -15.59 -6.51
C VAL A 775 -15.81 -16.00 -5.37
N LEU A 776 -15.15 -15.01 -4.77
CA LEU A 776 -14.27 -15.12 -3.61
C LEU A 776 -15.03 -15.63 -2.36
N LYS A 777 -15.16 -16.95 -2.23
CA LYS A 777 -15.73 -17.57 -1.02
C LYS A 777 -14.84 -17.25 0.19
N PRO A 778 -15.39 -16.91 1.37
CA PRO A 778 -14.61 -16.53 2.54
C PRO A 778 -13.93 -17.74 3.21
N GLN A 779 -12.80 -18.17 2.66
CA GLN A 779 -11.97 -19.31 3.13
C GLN A 779 -11.19 -18.99 4.42
N LYS A 780 -11.88 -18.49 5.46
CA LYS A 780 -11.27 -17.99 6.68
C LYS A 780 -10.39 -19.02 7.41
N ARG A 781 -10.77 -20.30 7.42
CA ARG A 781 -9.97 -21.38 8.01
C ARG A 781 -8.61 -21.54 7.30
N GLU A 782 -8.61 -21.40 5.97
CA GLU A 782 -7.41 -21.58 5.13
C GLU A 782 -6.47 -20.38 5.29
N ILE A 783 -7.00 -19.16 5.32
CA ILE A 783 -6.25 -17.94 5.64
C ILE A 783 -5.60 -18.04 7.03
N ILE A 784 -6.31 -18.57 8.03
CA ILE A 784 -5.72 -18.81 9.37
C ILE A 784 -4.60 -19.84 9.29
N SER A 785 -4.77 -20.94 8.56
CA SER A 785 -3.70 -21.93 8.40
C SER A 785 -2.47 -21.39 7.67
N THR A 786 -2.64 -20.51 6.67
CA THR A 786 -1.48 -19.90 6.00
C THR A 786 -0.82 -18.78 6.81
N ILE A 787 -1.56 -18.07 7.66
CA ILE A 787 -0.98 -17.21 8.72
C ILE A 787 -0.03 -18.00 9.62
N TYR A 788 -0.46 -19.16 10.15
CA TYR A 788 0.40 -19.97 11.02
C TYR A 788 1.49 -20.73 10.26
N ALA A 789 1.25 -21.19 9.03
CA ALA A 789 2.28 -21.85 8.21
C ALA A 789 3.43 -20.88 7.84
N THR A 790 3.12 -19.66 7.43
CA THR A 790 4.14 -18.65 7.10
C THR A 790 4.95 -18.22 8.33
N ALA A 791 4.31 -18.05 9.48
CA ALA A 791 5.00 -17.78 10.74
C ALA A 791 5.90 -18.95 11.20
N ARG A 792 5.40 -20.20 11.13
CA ARG A 792 6.22 -21.41 11.40
C ARG A 792 7.45 -21.49 10.49
N ALA A 793 7.30 -21.17 9.20
CA ALA A 793 8.40 -21.26 8.23
C ALA A 793 9.55 -20.30 8.56
N LEU A 794 9.23 -19.05 8.89
CA LEU A 794 10.23 -18.06 9.32
C LEU A 794 10.85 -18.41 10.68
N LEU A 795 10.03 -18.79 11.66
CA LEU A 795 10.52 -19.13 13.01
C LEU A 795 11.41 -20.37 13.03
N ARG A 796 11.10 -21.38 12.20
CA ARG A 796 12.00 -22.52 11.99
C ARG A 796 13.38 -22.05 11.54
N LYS A 797 13.46 -21.17 10.54
CA LYS A 797 14.75 -20.64 10.05
C LYS A 797 15.49 -19.74 11.03
N ILE A 798 14.78 -18.97 11.85
CA ILE A 798 15.37 -18.15 12.93
C ILE A 798 15.99 -19.05 14.01
N LEU A 799 15.26 -20.05 14.48
CA LEU A 799 15.73 -21.01 15.50
C LEU A 799 16.81 -21.98 14.96
N GLU A 800 16.85 -22.20 13.65
CA GLU A 800 17.92 -22.94 12.95
C GLU A 800 19.20 -22.12 12.73
N SER A 801 19.14 -20.79 12.54
CA SER A 801 20.32 -20.00 12.16
C SER A 801 21.25 -19.57 13.30
N GLY A 802 20.75 -19.52 14.56
CA GLY A 802 21.53 -19.12 15.74
C GLY A 802 22.85 -19.87 15.92
#